data_AF-A0AAV9HQ98-F1
#
_entry.id   AF-A0AAV9HQ98-F1
#
_cell.length_a   1.000
_cell.length_b   1.000
_cell.length_c   1.000
_cell.angle_alpha   90.00
_cell.angle_beta   90.00
_cell.angle_gamma   90.00
#
_symmetry.space_group_name_H-M   'P 1'
#
loop_
_entity.id
_entity.type
_entity.pdbx_description
1 polymer ?
#
loop_
_entity_poly.entity_id
_entity_poly.type
_entity_poly.pdbx_seq_one_letter_code
_entity_poly.pdbx_strand_id
1 'polypeptide(L)'
;MMENESPAVAMHDDGKNSKRGRLIGKIFGRDRDRERKGQNDENSVNDFLRGPSDTLQVAHAAPPTLTKLDTKSVSRYPNANHVRRPTDTTRPELAPQAQSYSPPKQKSNKKGLNVKFAITEPEVMGEGGDECEDPTMEIRNRRKPRLPPVAASATSARPTETFSARVALLEAQASGGSVEAPPPLRRSQTGFSTVSDESEPPPPVPVKSPAANTRLLGAPVAENDERRRSFIEVQQAQMRAAEGQAFARAVRAASGDMPKPVEESPSRSSPPTPLQHEPQSAITASPESAHLSQVQSHTNPPPVGTPPVPAKRRSQGAHPSPISSPVPPTPPETRRASPSKNILSPILQQPTSPDRFRNTPRLEQSPVILDSAASSTFNHPFSMSRQASKFTDREHGLVTSPSPLARESSSFGDVVAAAAEDALRTFVERTKHLFELFRLHAESVRPLIQCTPHELARGALWWFLTGRTALENAVRDRPTTPESQRKNEINKQQAYTDLAKGYWLLEEIMPDIVNSGRSPTDREAEEVRATLTSSLRKLAVSMKRNGFLPPEEAYLPQILDRTIWVEYPKLPQDIKLMLWGSSSLSLSNSEMATSGMSILETMPLGDSPSAFCFGRFKVDLFLMEQGRESQRLYLPCFISIVRPQSQADILFVAASQNGDVQLRISQNKHTGPTWEDVRWRAEKFILEVRLPRGFGIVIQCTQQAYSTLRSMFEFSNKLHANLYPRQDENLLFKSTLRSFQYLDGDQQARQFPKEAVANCEVAVFERLLREGAATGPRTFHRGYRVAVVTGPRTKTLSGVNQIYTPQTPIQFACARNEAKDPTISLKFDNGRLKGSMAMSFADEKEMVRLQSLLSGTVVNRDEQVYCSIPLSGVWFSERYGNTLDKGLVTLSGLGWNRVKVINSDGDGDRPDCVLADRLRVVYESKEGTLTDRINVAPGEFKIRLDVQNPNCMMIFRQPQVDATLAVGGASFPRDTAGLAHALSVLQQSASIRTLSFPKLEDLHKFETAITGFEVLYDGIASVFAIARRRMVVPIHKKWEAGATRIQIVQQDGVAQMLAFFEDFSHGKCMGFHLKGTDVYETFGKAGKSGLKLVDAKFPLPKMLPADQDGAQVAADAAFTCLDLPELPGEHDDLTIIFESEAERDRLVACLPAPVKGSSRLPNLKLKGRDKE
;
A
#
# COMPACT_ATOMS: atom_id res chain seq x y z
N MET A 1 -51.34 -8.87 29.67
CA MET A 1 -52.12 -9.84 28.88
C MET A 1 -51.30 -10.08 27.62
N MET A 2 -50.44 -11.11 27.58
CA MET A 2 -50.80 -12.54 27.51
C MET A 2 -51.62 -12.78 26.24
N GLU A 3 -51.00 -13.23 25.14
CA GLU A 3 -50.43 -14.57 24.90
C GLU A 3 -51.53 -15.61 24.61
N ASN A 4 -51.42 -16.25 23.44
CA ASN A 4 -51.67 -17.68 23.32
C ASN A 4 -50.93 -18.22 22.09
N GLU A 5 -50.42 -19.45 22.19
CA GLU A 5 -49.59 -20.08 21.17
C GLU A 5 -50.31 -21.21 20.40
N SER A 6 -49.75 -21.56 19.25
CA SER A 6 -49.51 -22.92 18.71
C SER A 6 -50.44 -24.08 19.14
N PRO A 7 -50.95 -24.88 18.18
CA PRO A 7 -50.08 -25.94 17.62
C PRO A 7 -50.21 -26.18 16.10
N ALA A 8 -49.40 -27.11 15.59
CA ALA A 8 -49.24 -27.44 14.15
C ALA A 8 -49.55 -28.94 13.86
N VAL A 9 -49.08 -29.45 12.70
CA VAL A 9 -49.11 -30.88 12.22
C VAL A 9 -50.47 -31.29 11.60
N ALA A 10 -50.59 -31.81 10.36
CA ALA A 10 -49.63 -32.07 9.26
C ALA A 10 -50.31 -32.34 7.89
N MET A 11 -49.50 -32.73 6.89
CA MET A 11 -49.78 -33.51 5.66
C MET A 11 -50.18 -32.83 4.32
N HIS A 12 -49.14 -32.71 3.47
CA HIS A 12 -48.99 -33.37 2.15
C HIS A 12 -49.80 -33.02 0.87
N ASP A 13 -48.99 -32.73 -0.16
CA ASP A 13 -49.04 -33.17 -1.57
C ASP A 13 -49.80 -32.33 -2.63
N ASP A 14 -49.32 -32.44 -3.89
CA ASP A 14 -49.49 -31.39 -4.91
C ASP A 14 -49.86 -31.93 -6.32
N GLY A 15 -50.94 -31.37 -6.88
CA GLY A 15 -51.12 -31.17 -8.32
C GLY A 15 -51.81 -32.27 -9.17
N LYS A 16 -52.72 -31.82 -10.05
CA LYS A 16 -52.73 -32.18 -11.50
C LYS A 16 -53.76 -31.40 -12.36
N ASN A 17 -53.21 -30.71 -13.36
CA ASN A 17 -53.68 -30.50 -14.75
C ASN A 17 -55.13 -30.84 -15.17
N SER A 18 -55.72 -29.96 -15.98
CA SER A 18 -56.64 -30.34 -17.07
C SER A 18 -56.27 -29.62 -18.39
N LYS A 19 -56.82 -30.07 -19.54
CA LYS A 19 -56.44 -29.65 -20.89
C LYS A 19 -57.64 -29.58 -21.85
N ARG A 20 -57.45 -28.78 -22.92
CA ARG A 20 -58.06 -28.82 -24.29
C ARG A 20 -59.04 -27.70 -24.66
N GLY A 21 -58.80 -27.15 -25.85
CA GLY A 21 -59.72 -26.41 -26.70
C GLY A 21 -59.07 -26.24 -28.09
N ARG A 22 -59.81 -26.44 -29.18
CA ARG A 22 -59.35 -26.30 -30.58
C ARG A 22 -60.51 -25.75 -31.41
N LEU A 23 -60.25 -24.86 -32.36
CA LEU A 23 -60.80 -24.93 -33.73
C LEU A 23 -60.11 -23.92 -34.67
N ILE A 24 -60.53 -23.86 -35.94
CA ILE A 24 -59.77 -23.36 -37.09
C ILE A 24 -60.44 -22.14 -37.73
N GLY A 25 -59.62 -21.19 -38.20
CA GLY A 25 -60.01 -20.13 -39.13
C GLY A 25 -58.79 -19.54 -39.85
N LYS A 26 -58.90 -19.27 -41.15
CA LYS A 26 -57.89 -18.59 -41.99
C LYS A 26 -58.58 -17.47 -42.79
N ILE A 27 -57.75 -16.69 -43.49
CA ILE A 27 -58.05 -15.76 -44.61
C ILE A 27 -58.24 -14.30 -44.17
N PHE A 28 -57.42 -13.42 -44.77
CA PHE A 28 -57.28 -11.95 -44.55
C PHE A 28 -56.89 -11.53 -43.12
N GLY A 29 -56.16 -10.43 -42.87
CA GLY A 29 -55.43 -9.48 -43.74
C GLY A 29 -54.68 -8.46 -42.85
N ARG A 30 -53.61 -7.82 -43.38
CA ARG A 30 -52.86 -6.69 -42.76
C ARG A 30 -53.76 -5.76 -41.92
N ASP A 31 -53.47 -5.36 -40.68
CA ASP A 31 -52.20 -4.84 -40.13
C ASP A 31 -52.05 -5.04 -38.60
N ARG A 32 -50.82 -4.98 -38.08
CA ARG A 32 -50.50 -4.93 -36.64
C ARG A 32 -49.20 -4.18 -36.37
N ASP A 33 -49.31 -2.94 -35.88
CA ASP A 33 -48.28 -2.29 -35.08
C ASP A 33 -48.88 -1.83 -33.73
N ARG A 34 -48.70 -2.67 -32.71
CA ARG A 34 -48.98 -2.36 -31.31
C ARG A 34 -48.04 -3.18 -30.42
N GLU A 35 -47.75 -2.63 -29.24
CA GLU A 35 -46.99 -3.25 -28.13
C GLU A 35 -45.45 -3.26 -28.24
N ARG A 36 -44.86 -2.06 -28.07
CA ARG A 36 -43.59 -1.86 -27.33
C ARG A 36 -43.72 -0.76 -26.26
N LYS A 37 -44.67 -0.90 -25.32
CA LYS A 37 -44.80 0.07 -24.22
C LYS A 37 -43.86 -0.18 -23.02
N GLY A 38 -43.57 -1.44 -22.67
CA GLY A 38 -42.85 -1.75 -21.42
C GLY A 38 -41.40 -1.26 -21.30
N GLN A 39 -40.70 -1.01 -22.42
CA GLN A 39 -39.27 -0.59 -22.39
C GLN A 39 -39.06 0.93 -22.55
N ASN A 40 -40.06 1.69 -23.01
CA ASN A 40 -39.89 3.13 -23.17
C ASN A 40 -39.96 3.87 -21.83
N ASP A 41 -40.81 3.43 -20.90
CA ASP A 41 -41.07 4.14 -19.65
C ASP A 41 -39.83 4.17 -18.73
N GLU A 42 -38.99 3.11 -18.74
CA GLU A 42 -37.75 3.09 -17.95
C GLU A 42 -36.65 3.97 -18.54
N ASN A 43 -36.59 4.10 -19.87
CA ASN A 43 -35.73 5.10 -20.51
C ASN A 43 -36.26 6.52 -20.29
N SER A 44 -37.58 6.74 -20.40
CA SER A 44 -38.25 8.02 -20.13
C SER A 44 -37.98 8.54 -18.71
N VAL A 45 -38.09 7.69 -17.68
CA VAL A 45 -37.77 8.08 -16.30
C VAL A 45 -36.28 8.36 -16.11
N ASN A 46 -35.38 7.58 -16.74
CA ASN A 46 -33.94 7.88 -16.70
C ASN A 46 -33.60 9.22 -17.40
N ASP A 47 -34.28 9.53 -18.49
CA ASP A 47 -34.07 10.75 -19.30
C ASP A 47 -34.86 11.97 -18.76
N PHE A 48 -35.80 11.76 -17.84
CA PHE A 48 -36.36 12.79 -16.99
C PHE A 48 -35.40 13.18 -15.85
N LEU A 49 -34.73 12.21 -15.25
CA LEU A 49 -33.79 12.41 -14.14
C LEU A 49 -32.46 13.04 -14.55
N ARG A 50 -32.04 12.89 -15.81
CA ARG A 50 -30.78 13.44 -16.34
C ARG A 50 -31.01 14.79 -17.00
N GLY A 51 -30.64 15.86 -16.31
CA GLY A 51 -30.46 17.16 -16.96
C GLY A 51 -29.28 17.13 -17.95
N PRO A 52 -29.20 18.06 -18.92
CA PRO A 52 -28.15 18.08 -19.95
C PRO A 52 -26.73 18.34 -19.42
N SER A 53 -26.55 18.50 -18.10
CA SER A 53 -25.27 18.63 -17.40
C SER A 53 -24.94 17.43 -16.51
N ASP A 54 -25.75 16.36 -16.47
CA ASP A 54 -25.57 15.21 -15.58
C ASP A 54 -25.47 13.88 -16.35
N THR A 55 -24.39 13.74 -17.10
CA THR A 55 -24.11 12.60 -17.99
C THR A 55 -23.23 11.52 -17.36
N LEU A 56 -22.87 11.62 -16.08
CA LEU A 56 -22.03 10.65 -15.38
C LEU A 56 -22.84 9.58 -14.64
N GLN A 57 -22.72 8.33 -15.09
CA GLN A 57 -23.33 7.17 -14.41
C GLN A 57 -22.62 6.88 -13.07
N VAL A 58 -23.19 7.33 -11.96
CA VAL A 58 -22.82 6.83 -10.61
C VAL A 58 -23.41 5.43 -10.43
N ALA A 59 -22.74 4.45 -11.05
CA ALA A 59 -23.07 3.05 -10.91
C ALA A 59 -22.53 2.51 -9.59
N HIS A 60 -23.27 2.73 -8.50
CA HIS A 60 -23.11 1.90 -7.31
C HIS A 60 -23.37 0.44 -7.71
N ALA A 61 -22.48 -0.47 -7.34
CA ALA A 61 -22.74 -1.90 -7.50
C ALA A 61 -23.97 -2.25 -6.63
N ALA A 62 -25.06 -2.66 -7.27
CA ALA A 62 -26.18 -3.24 -6.54
C ALA A 62 -25.67 -4.48 -5.77
N PRO A 63 -26.15 -4.73 -4.53
CA PRO A 63 -25.91 -6.02 -3.89
C PRO A 63 -26.42 -7.11 -4.85
N PRO A 64 -25.67 -8.20 -5.08
CA PRO A 64 -26.02 -9.18 -6.08
C PRO A 64 -27.40 -9.75 -5.77
N THR A 65 -28.33 -9.55 -6.71
CA THR A 65 -29.65 -10.17 -6.64
C THR A 65 -29.43 -11.68 -6.65
N LEU A 66 -29.70 -12.33 -5.51
CA LEU A 66 -29.65 -13.78 -5.41
C LEU A 66 -30.58 -14.35 -6.47
N THR A 67 -30.00 -14.99 -7.48
CA THR A 67 -30.75 -15.82 -8.40
C THR A 67 -31.46 -16.86 -7.56
N LYS A 68 -32.79 -16.97 -7.70
CA LYS A 68 -33.54 -18.07 -7.08
C LYS A 68 -32.91 -19.36 -7.60
N LEU A 69 -32.26 -20.15 -6.73
CA LEU A 69 -31.74 -21.45 -7.10
C LEU A 69 -32.91 -22.30 -7.61
N ASP A 70 -32.84 -22.73 -8.87
CA ASP A 70 -33.76 -23.76 -9.36
C ASP A 70 -33.32 -25.11 -8.80
N THR A 71 -33.87 -25.46 -7.64
CA THR A 71 -33.57 -26.70 -6.93
C THR A 71 -34.05 -27.95 -7.66
N LYS A 72 -34.78 -27.83 -8.79
CA LYS A 72 -35.36 -28.96 -9.53
C LYS A 72 -34.36 -29.78 -10.36
N SER A 73 -33.07 -29.42 -10.34
CA SER A 73 -31.99 -30.15 -11.02
C SER A 73 -30.90 -30.70 -10.08
N VAL A 74 -31.00 -30.48 -8.76
CA VAL A 74 -30.00 -30.96 -7.79
C VAL A 74 -30.16 -32.45 -7.53
N SER A 75 -29.36 -33.27 -8.22
CA SER A 75 -29.24 -34.69 -7.92
C SER A 75 -28.57 -34.92 -6.55
N ARG A 76 -28.91 -36.04 -5.88
CA ARG A 76 -28.46 -36.33 -4.51
C ARG A 76 -26.96 -36.66 -4.47
N TYR A 77 -26.28 -36.22 -3.41
CA TYR A 77 -24.90 -36.60 -3.12
C TYR A 77 -24.68 -38.13 -3.18
N PRO A 78 -23.74 -38.63 -4.00
CA PRO A 78 -23.14 -39.93 -3.79
C PRO A 78 -22.07 -39.85 -2.69
N ASN A 79 -21.82 -40.97 -2.00
CA ASN A 79 -20.98 -40.99 -0.79
C ASN A 79 -19.50 -40.67 -1.06
N ALA A 80 -18.86 -40.02 -0.09
CA ALA A 80 -17.44 -39.68 -0.13
C ALA A 80 -16.54 -40.92 0.03
N ASN A 81 -16.16 -41.54 -1.09
CA ASN A 81 -15.04 -42.49 -1.15
C ASN A 81 -14.57 -42.73 -2.60
N HIS A 82 -13.76 -41.82 -3.17
CA HIS A 82 -12.79 -42.16 -4.23
C HIS A 82 -11.80 -41.01 -4.48
N VAL A 83 -10.57 -41.15 -3.98
CA VAL A 83 -9.44 -40.31 -4.40
C VAL A 83 -8.70 -41.02 -5.53
N ARG A 84 -8.76 -40.47 -6.76
CA ARG A 84 -7.82 -40.78 -7.84
C ARG A 84 -7.44 -39.51 -8.60
N ARG A 85 -6.23 -39.55 -9.17
CA ARG A 85 -5.53 -38.42 -9.79
C ARG A 85 -6.09 -38.15 -11.21
N PRO A 86 -6.01 -36.90 -11.72
CA PRO A 86 -6.21 -36.64 -13.14
C PRO A 86 -5.11 -37.30 -13.98
N THR A 87 -5.43 -37.61 -15.23
CA THR A 87 -4.50 -38.17 -16.22
C THR A 87 -4.57 -37.36 -17.50
N ASP A 88 -3.41 -36.96 -18.02
CA ASP A 88 -3.29 -36.39 -19.35
C ASP A 88 -3.72 -37.39 -20.44
N THR A 89 -4.21 -36.85 -21.56
CA THR A 89 -4.16 -37.50 -22.88
C THR A 89 -3.78 -36.42 -23.89
N THR A 90 -2.84 -36.67 -24.81
CA THR A 90 -3.14 -37.45 -26.02
C THR A 90 -1.88 -37.89 -26.75
N ARG A 91 -1.82 -39.16 -27.19
CA ARG A 91 -1.47 -39.62 -28.56
C ARG A 91 -1.66 -41.16 -28.67
N PRO A 92 -1.81 -41.74 -29.88
CA PRO A 92 -2.54 -43.01 -30.05
C PRO A 92 -1.70 -44.28 -30.37
N GLU A 93 -2.32 -45.44 -30.12
CA GLU A 93 -2.21 -46.78 -30.76
C GLU A 93 -0.82 -47.44 -30.94
N LEU A 94 -0.57 -48.68 -30.49
CA LEU A 94 -1.14 -49.93 -31.04
C LEU A 94 -0.91 -51.19 -30.14
N ALA A 95 -1.81 -52.17 -30.31
CA ALA A 95 -1.67 -53.64 -30.09
C ALA A 95 -1.52 -54.24 -28.64
N PRO A 96 -1.91 -55.54 -28.40
CA PRO A 96 -2.12 -56.08 -27.05
C PRO A 96 -1.51 -57.48 -26.71
N GLN A 97 -1.12 -57.71 -25.43
CA GLN A 97 -1.02 -59.00 -24.67
C GLN A 97 -0.28 -58.74 -23.33
N ALA A 98 -0.35 -59.53 -22.24
CA ALA A 98 -1.09 -60.75 -21.88
C ALA A 98 -1.54 -60.72 -20.38
N GLN A 99 -1.94 -61.86 -19.80
CA GLN A 99 -2.60 -61.99 -18.46
C GLN A 99 -1.66 -62.41 -17.31
N SER A 100 -2.18 -62.31 -16.06
CA SER A 100 -1.72 -62.99 -14.81
C SER A 100 -0.37 -62.51 -14.20
N TYR A 101 -0.12 -62.48 -12.88
CA TYR A 101 -0.54 -63.34 -11.75
C TYR A 101 -0.72 -62.59 -10.40
N SER A 102 -1.06 -63.31 -9.33
CA SER A 102 -1.06 -62.88 -7.90
C SER A 102 -1.11 -64.13 -6.98
N PRO A 103 -0.92 -64.04 -5.64
CA PRO A 103 0.07 -63.32 -4.81
C PRO A 103 0.99 -64.35 -4.06
N PRO A 104 1.72 -63.99 -2.96
CA PRO A 104 1.18 -64.30 -1.61
C PRO A 104 1.57 -63.28 -0.50
N LYS A 105 1.51 -63.67 0.78
CA LYS A 105 1.40 -62.80 2.00
C LYS A 105 2.46 -63.08 3.07
N GLN A 106 2.78 -62.08 3.91
CA GLN A 106 2.98 -62.15 5.40
C GLN A 106 2.92 -60.70 5.97
N LYS A 107 2.13 -60.39 7.01
CA LYS A 107 2.38 -60.48 8.47
C LYS A 107 3.65 -59.74 8.97
N SER A 108 3.66 -58.97 10.07
CA SER A 108 2.61 -58.27 10.84
C SER A 108 3.23 -57.47 11.99
N ASN A 109 2.73 -56.28 12.33
CA ASN A 109 2.56 -55.83 13.73
C ASN A 109 1.71 -54.55 13.85
N LYS A 110 1.06 -54.34 15.00
CA LYS A 110 0.17 -53.18 15.28
C LYS A 110 0.55 -52.49 16.59
N LYS A 111 0.56 -51.16 16.59
CA LYS A 111 0.05 -50.31 17.69
C LYS A 111 -0.76 -49.20 17.03
N GLY A 112 -1.90 -48.82 17.62
CA GLY A 112 -2.88 -47.93 16.98
C GLY A 112 -3.35 -46.81 17.89
N LEU A 113 -3.77 -45.71 17.29
CA LEU A 113 -4.38 -44.57 17.96
C LEU A 113 -5.89 -44.60 17.73
N ASN A 114 -6.68 -44.81 18.79
CA ASN A 114 -8.14 -44.76 18.71
C ASN A 114 -8.62 -43.32 18.87
N VAL A 115 -9.14 -42.71 17.80
CA VAL A 115 -9.88 -41.44 17.89
C VAL A 115 -11.33 -41.76 18.23
N LYS A 116 -11.83 -41.19 19.34
CA LYS A 116 -13.26 -41.11 19.65
C LYS A 116 -13.68 -39.65 19.64
N PHE A 117 -14.79 -39.33 18.98
CA PHE A 117 -15.47 -38.06 19.15
C PHE A 117 -16.28 -38.09 20.45
N ALA A 118 -16.36 -36.95 21.14
CA ALA A 118 -17.18 -36.83 22.34
C ALA A 118 -18.66 -36.79 21.96
N ILE A 119 -19.49 -37.60 22.65
CA ILE A 119 -20.94 -37.60 22.49
C ILE A 119 -21.55 -36.74 23.61
N THR A 120 -21.10 -35.50 23.69
CA THR A 120 -21.49 -34.52 24.71
C THR A 120 -21.56 -33.17 24.01
N GLU A 121 -22.68 -32.47 24.13
CA GLU A 121 -22.87 -31.19 23.47
C GLU A 121 -21.94 -30.12 24.07
N PRO A 122 -21.38 -29.22 23.24
CA PRO A 122 -20.51 -28.16 23.73
C PRO A 122 -21.31 -27.11 24.51
N GLU A 123 -21.13 -27.08 25.82
CA GLU A 123 -21.85 -26.22 26.79
C GLU A 123 -21.71 -24.70 26.51
N VAL A 124 -20.75 -24.28 25.68
CA VAL A 124 -20.66 -22.92 25.13
C VAL A 124 -20.27 -22.98 23.65
N MET A 125 -21.11 -22.42 22.78
CA MET A 125 -20.76 -22.03 21.41
C MET A 125 -21.04 -20.55 21.19
N GLY A 126 -19.98 -19.73 21.09
CA GLY A 126 -20.07 -18.34 20.60
C GLY A 126 -19.92 -17.24 21.66
N GLU A 127 -18.70 -17.03 22.16
CA GLU A 127 -18.23 -15.74 22.72
C GLU A 127 -16.91 -15.35 22.02
N GLY A 128 -16.95 -15.29 20.68
CA GLY A 128 -15.74 -15.09 19.88
C GLY A 128 -16.06 -14.80 18.41
N GLY A 129 -16.05 -13.52 18.07
CA GLY A 129 -16.32 -12.95 16.75
C GLY A 129 -16.34 -11.43 16.84
N ASP A 130 -16.52 -10.75 15.71
CA ASP A 130 -16.39 -9.28 15.59
C ASP A 130 -17.47 -8.48 16.36
N GLU A 131 -18.48 -9.17 16.91
CA GLU A 131 -19.60 -8.63 17.70
C GLU A 131 -19.33 -8.61 19.24
N CYS A 132 -18.15 -9.07 19.70
CA CYS A 132 -17.86 -9.22 21.14
C CYS A 132 -17.13 -7.99 21.73
N GLU A 133 -17.65 -7.43 22.83
CA GLU A 133 -17.08 -6.24 23.48
C GLU A 133 -15.78 -6.53 24.26
N ASP A 134 -15.58 -7.76 24.73
CA ASP A 134 -14.37 -8.19 25.45
C ASP A 134 -13.26 -8.65 24.47
N PRO A 135 -12.00 -8.20 24.63
CA PRO A 135 -10.89 -8.70 23.81
C PRO A 135 -10.68 -10.20 23.99
N THR A 136 -10.41 -10.93 22.91
CA THR A 136 -10.22 -12.40 22.93
C THR A 136 -9.10 -12.86 23.87
N MET A 137 -8.12 -12.00 24.17
CA MET A 137 -7.09 -12.27 25.17
C MET A 137 -7.62 -12.22 26.62
N GLU A 138 -8.59 -11.37 26.94
CA GLU A 138 -9.22 -11.35 28.26
C GLU A 138 -10.10 -12.58 28.47
N ILE A 139 -10.92 -12.94 27.48
CA ILE A 139 -11.73 -14.16 27.49
C ILE A 139 -10.84 -15.41 27.70
N ARG A 140 -9.67 -15.43 27.06
CA ARG A 140 -8.63 -16.46 27.29
C ARG A 140 -8.11 -16.44 28.74
N ASN A 141 -7.84 -15.27 29.30
CA ASN A 141 -7.27 -15.12 30.65
C ASN A 141 -8.29 -15.41 31.78
N ARG A 142 -9.59 -15.26 31.53
CA ARG A 142 -10.65 -15.62 32.48
C ARG A 142 -10.82 -17.15 32.66
N ARG A 143 -10.18 -17.99 31.81
CA ARG A 143 -10.15 -19.46 31.97
C ARG A 143 -9.26 -19.91 33.12
N LYS A 144 -9.86 -20.19 34.29
CA LYS A 144 -9.18 -20.92 35.39
C LYS A 144 -8.70 -22.31 34.92
N PRO A 145 -7.45 -22.74 35.21
CA PRO A 145 -6.98 -24.07 34.87
C PRO A 145 -7.68 -25.15 35.71
N ARG A 146 -8.08 -26.26 35.08
CA ARG A 146 -8.53 -27.47 35.79
C ARG A 146 -7.33 -28.25 36.31
N LEU A 147 -7.43 -28.74 37.55
CA LEU A 147 -6.49 -29.72 38.13
C LEU A 147 -6.62 -31.09 37.43
N PRO A 148 -5.55 -31.90 37.40
CA PRO A 148 -5.60 -33.24 36.81
C PRO A 148 -6.48 -34.20 37.63
N PRO A 149 -7.10 -35.22 37.01
CA PRO A 149 -8.00 -36.13 37.70
C PRO A 149 -7.21 -37.14 38.57
N VAL A 150 -7.54 -37.19 39.86
CA VAL A 150 -7.09 -38.25 40.77
C VAL A 150 -7.93 -39.51 40.52
N ALA A 151 -7.29 -40.69 40.57
CA ALA A 151 -7.96 -41.97 40.35
C ALA A 151 -8.99 -42.28 41.46
N ALA A 152 -10.09 -42.93 41.07
CA ALA A 152 -11.16 -43.26 42.00
C ALA A 152 -10.76 -44.37 42.99
N SER A 153 -11.02 -44.11 44.27
CA SER A 153 -11.25 -45.14 45.29
C SER A 153 -12.60 -44.85 45.98
N ALA A 154 -13.15 -45.83 46.70
CA ALA A 154 -14.60 -46.01 46.77
C ALA A 154 -15.28 -45.49 48.07
N THR A 155 -16.61 -45.72 48.10
CA THR A 155 -17.51 -45.77 49.27
C THR A 155 -18.17 -44.49 49.82
N SER A 156 -19.47 -44.38 49.50
CA SER A 156 -20.59 -44.18 50.45
C SER A 156 -21.22 -42.78 50.66
N ALA A 157 -22.48 -42.84 51.13
CA ALA A 157 -23.31 -41.82 51.78
C ALA A 157 -23.72 -40.53 51.02
N ARG A 158 -24.93 -40.59 50.43
CA ARG A 158 -25.97 -39.52 50.55
C ARG A 158 -26.42 -39.42 52.05
N PRO A 159 -27.17 -38.40 52.54
CA PRO A 159 -28.24 -37.67 51.82
C PRO A 159 -28.37 -36.14 52.13
N THR A 160 -29.51 -35.55 51.71
CA THR A 160 -30.23 -34.38 52.30
C THR A 160 -29.55 -32.98 52.36
N GLU A 161 -30.26 -31.83 52.19
CA GLU A 161 -31.60 -31.58 51.63
C GLU A 161 -31.84 -30.08 51.23
N THR A 162 -32.85 -29.88 50.36
CA THR A 162 -33.83 -28.76 50.22
C THR A 162 -33.50 -27.25 50.18
N PHE A 163 -34.15 -26.55 49.22
CA PHE A 163 -34.99 -25.31 49.27
C PHE A 163 -34.61 -24.08 50.16
N SER A 164 -35.11 -22.85 49.95
CA SER A 164 -35.58 -22.06 48.77
C SER A 164 -36.04 -20.65 49.23
N ALA A 165 -36.16 -19.68 48.30
CA ALA A 165 -36.88 -18.38 48.44
C ALA A 165 -36.36 -17.37 49.51
N ARG A 166 -36.36 -16.02 49.39
CA ARG A 166 -36.99 -14.97 48.55
C ARG A 166 -38.07 -14.16 49.30
N VAL A 167 -38.08 -12.83 49.07
CA VAL A 167 -39.03 -11.78 49.51
C VAL A 167 -38.64 -11.05 50.82
N ALA A 168 -39.04 -9.78 50.92
CA ALA A 168 -38.59 -8.76 51.88
C ALA A 168 -39.77 -8.03 52.55
N LEU A 169 -39.50 -7.13 53.51
CA LEU A 169 -40.24 -5.87 53.67
C LEU A 169 -39.44 -4.78 54.42
N LEU A 170 -40.06 -3.61 54.60
CA LEU A 170 -39.57 -2.35 55.21
C LEU A 170 -40.26 -2.09 56.57
N GLU A 171 -39.79 -1.07 57.34
CA GLU A 171 -40.51 -0.09 58.20
C GLU A 171 -39.50 0.67 59.11
N ALA A 172 -39.72 1.84 59.74
CA ALA A 172 -40.57 3.03 59.48
C ALA A 172 -40.26 4.22 60.47
N GLN A 173 -40.82 5.43 60.20
CA GLN A 173 -41.14 6.54 61.16
C GLN A 173 -40.00 7.32 61.89
N ALA A 174 -40.18 8.53 62.49
CA ALA A 174 -41.00 9.74 62.19
C ALA A 174 -40.66 10.97 63.11
N SER A 175 -40.86 12.23 62.64
CA SER A 175 -40.92 13.55 63.37
C SER A 175 -39.72 14.05 64.23
N GLY A 176 -39.36 15.35 64.38
CA GLY A 176 -39.81 16.66 63.83
C GLY A 176 -40.11 17.73 64.93
N GLY A 177 -39.78 19.04 64.87
CA GLY A 177 -39.02 19.91 63.93
C GLY A 177 -39.22 21.45 64.21
N SER A 178 -38.54 22.35 63.46
CA SER A 178 -38.76 23.83 63.28
C SER A 178 -38.08 24.90 64.20
N VAL A 179 -37.37 25.87 63.59
CA VAL A 179 -37.44 27.36 63.78
C VAL A 179 -36.94 28.10 62.49
N GLU A 180 -37.73 29.08 62.01
CA GLU A 180 -37.56 30.27 61.11
C GLU A 180 -36.41 30.52 60.08
N ALA A 181 -36.68 31.47 59.15
CA ALA A 181 -35.87 32.02 58.03
C ALA A 181 -36.39 33.48 57.70
N PRO A 182 -35.98 34.28 56.66
CA PRO A 182 -35.04 34.05 55.52
C PRO A 182 -33.89 35.11 55.28
N PRO A 183 -33.81 35.98 54.22
CA PRO A 183 -32.61 36.13 53.32
C PRO A 183 -32.02 37.59 53.26
N PRO A 184 -31.40 38.20 52.19
CA PRO A 184 -30.77 37.74 50.91
C PRO A 184 -29.44 38.47 50.41
N LEU A 185 -28.75 37.88 49.39
CA LEU A 185 -28.06 38.49 48.19
C LEU A 185 -26.81 39.45 48.19
N ARG A 186 -25.90 39.19 47.20
CA ARG A 186 -24.87 40.08 46.52
C ARG A 186 -23.66 40.55 47.36
N ARG A 187 -22.48 41.02 46.90
CA ARG A 187 -21.74 41.39 45.63
C ARG A 187 -20.19 41.30 45.99
N SER A 188 -19.07 41.55 45.27
CA SER A 188 -18.49 41.72 43.88
C SER A 188 -16.95 42.03 44.04
N GLN A 189 -16.03 42.40 43.11
CA GLN A 189 -15.94 42.73 41.66
C GLN A 189 -14.44 42.77 41.16
N THR A 190 -14.16 42.62 39.84
CA THR A 190 -13.03 43.17 39.00
C THR A 190 -11.56 43.32 39.46
N GLY A 191 -10.59 43.06 38.55
CA GLY A 191 -9.23 43.63 38.55
C GLY A 191 -8.44 43.31 37.25
N PHE A 192 -7.74 44.28 36.63
CA PHE A 192 -7.08 44.13 35.30
C PHE A 192 -5.92 45.14 35.06
N SER A 193 -4.80 44.68 34.47
CA SER A 193 -3.72 45.43 33.76
C SER A 193 -2.73 44.43 33.11
N THR A 194 -1.99 44.58 31.99
CA THR A 194 -1.63 45.62 30.97
C THR A 194 -0.24 46.28 31.04
N VAL A 195 0.30 46.65 29.86
CA VAL A 195 1.58 47.36 29.53
C VAL A 195 2.86 46.48 29.62
N SER A 196 3.33 45.84 28.52
CA SER A 196 4.21 46.31 27.39
C SER A 196 5.71 45.95 27.63
N ASP A 197 6.61 45.83 26.64
CA ASP A 197 6.57 46.17 25.21
C ASP A 197 7.48 45.25 24.32
N GLU A 198 7.52 45.47 23.00
CA GLU A 198 8.36 44.77 22.00
C GLU A 198 9.83 45.25 21.92
N SER A 199 10.76 44.44 21.35
CA SER A 199 11.82 44.83 20.36
C SER A 199 12.95 43.78 20.17
N GLU A 200 13.79 43.95 19.14
CA GLU A 200 14.73 42.95 18.56
C GLU A 200 16.25 43.42 18.62
N PRO A 201 17.27 42.93 17.83
CA PRO A 201 18.69 42.83 18.29
C PRO A 201 19.67 43.80 17.51
N PRO A 202 21.01 43.61 17.35
CA PRO A 202 22.00 42.65 17.90
C PRO A 202 23.29 43.27 18.60
N PRO A 203 24.57 43.16 18.15
CA PRO A 203 25.66 42.58 18.98
C PRO A 203 26.92 43.49 19.20
N PRO A 204 28.01 43.06 19.89
CA PRO A 204 29.09 42.27 19.23
C PRO A 204 29.84 41.23 20.12
N VAL A 205 30.68 40.41 19.47
CA VAL A 205 31.64 39.41 20.04
C VAL A 205 32.98 40.07 20.42
N PRO A 206 33.96 39.46 21.17
CA PRO A 206 34.86 38.45 20.56
C PRO A 206 35.67 37.43 21.45
N VAL A 207 35.89 36.23 20.90
CA VAL A 207 36.99 35.20 21.10
C VAL A 207 37.21 34.41 22.42
N LYS A 208 37.63 33.13 22.20
CA LYS A 208 38.46 32.20 23.03
C LYS A 208 37.79 31.20 23.98
N SER A 209 37.38 30.08 23.39
CA SER A 209 37.67 28.70 23.87
C SER A 209 39.21 28.42 23.92
N PRO A 210 39.75 27.33 24.52
CA PRO A 210 39.09 26.02 24.70
C PRO A 210 39.40 25.17 25.97
N ALA A 211 38.69 24.03 26.00
CA ALA A 211 39.09 22.71 26.49
C ALA A 211 38.93 22.30 27.97
N ALA A 212 38.43 21.06 28.12
CA ALA A 212 38.60 20.09 29.20
C ALA A 212 38.17 20.47 30.65
N ASN A 213 37.14 19.76 31.14
CA ASN A 213 37.21 19.14 32.46
C ASN A 213 36.26 17.95 32.61
N THR A 214 36.68 16.95 33.41
CA THR A 214 35.91 15.74 33.74
C THR A 214 35.12 15.90 35.05
N ARG A 215 33.95 15.26 35.14
CA ARG A 215 33.12 14.96 36.33
C ARG A 215 32.14 13.84 35.91
N LEU A 216 31.94 12.71 36.57
CA LEU A 216 31.97 12.31 37.99
C LEU A 216 30.71 12.69 38.80
N LEU A 217 29.71 11.80 38.70
CA LEU A 217 28.69 11.35 39.67
C LEU A 217 28.13 12.29 40.76
N GLY A 218 26.79 12.32 40.86
CA GLY A 218 26.10 12.04 42.13
C GLY A 218 25.14 13.11 42.69
N ALA A 219 23.83 12.86 42.60
CA ALA A 219 22.77 13.57 43.33
C ALA A 219 21.56 12.61 43.57
N PRO A 220 20.67 12.86 44.56
CA PRO A 220 20.11 11.77 45.37
C PRO A 220 18.76 11.19 44.92
N VAL A 221 18.44 10.03 45.50
CA VAL A 221 17.19 9.27 45.33
C VAL A 221 16.30 9.49 46.56
N ALA A 222 14.99 9.70 46.34
CA ALA A 222 13.98 9.75 47.40
C ALA A 222 13.55 8.35 47.85
N GLU A 223 13.06 8.21 49.08
CA GLU A 223 12.60 6.95 49.65
C GLU A 223 11.53 6.28 48.78
N ASN A 224 11.66 4.96 48.56
CA ASN A 224 10.76 4.20 47.70
C ASN A 224 10.37 2.87 48.38
N ASP A 225 9.07 2.57 48.38
CA ASP A 225 8.43 1.51 49.17
C ASP A 225 8.94 0.11 48.78
N GLU A 226 9.63 -0.56 49.72
CA GLU A 226 10.22 -1.89 49.50
C GLU A 226 9.19 -2.98 49.17
N ARG A 227 7.91 -2.78 49.50
CA ARG A 227 6.85 -3.80 49.37
C ARG A 227 6.27 -3.94 47.96
N ARG A 228 6.83 -3.26 46.95
CA ARG A 228 6.30 -3.26 45.56
C ARG A 228 7.27 -3.73 44.46
N ARG A 229 8.42 -4.33 44.80
CA ARG A 229 9.34 -4.86 43.77
C ARG A 229 8.76 -6.08 43.06
N SER A 230 8.86 -6.11 41.73
CA SER A 230 8.33 -7.22 40.93
C SER A 230 9.24 -8.46 41.00
N PHE A 231 8.72 -9.67 40.78
CA PHE A 231 9.53 -10.89 40.80
C PHE A 231 10.69 -10.84 39.79
N ILE A 232 10.46 -10.27 38.61
CA ILE A 232 11.47 -10.07 37.56
C ILE A 232 12.56 -9.09 38.02
N GLU A 233 12.18 -8.00 38.68
CA GLU A 233 13.11 -7.00 39.24
C GLU A 233 13.97 -7.60 40.37
N VAL A 234 13.38 -8.40 41.26
CA VAL A 234 14.11 -9.14 42.30
C VAL A 234 15.09 -10.13 41.66
N GLN A 235 14.67 -10.86 40.62
CA GLN A 235 15.53 -11.80 39.89
C GLN A 235 16.66 -11.09 39.15
N GLN A 236 16.40 -9.95 38.50
CA GLN A 236 17.43 -9.12 37.86
C GLN A 236 18.41 -8.50 38.87
N ALA A 237 17.92 -8.09 40.04
CA ALA A 237 18.78 -7.62 41.13
C ALA A 237 19.67 -8.75 41.67
N GLN A 238 19.14 -9.96 41.83
CA GLN A 238 19.91 -11.15 42.20
C GLN A 238 20.94 -11.52 41.14
N MET A 239 20.60 -11.50 39.85
CA MET A 239 21.54 -11.78 38.76
C MET A 239 22.67 -10.74 38.72
N ARG A 240 22.36 -9.45 38.83
CA ARG A 240 23.38 -8.37 38.89
C ARG A 240 24.26 -8.46 40.15
N ALA A 241 23.70 -8.88 41.29
CA ALA A 241 24.47 -9.13 42.51
C ALA A 241 25.38 -10.37 42.39
N ALA A 242 24.90 -11.44 41.74
CA ALA A 242 25.69 -12.63 41.47
C ALA A 242 26.81 -12.36 40.46
N GLU A 243 26.55 -11.58 39.41
CA GLU A 243 27.54 -11.08 38.45
C GLU A 243 28.60 -10.22 39.15
N GLY A 244 28.19 -9.25 39.97
CA GLY A 244 29.11 -8.44 40.77
C GLY A 244 29.96 -9.27 41.74
N GLN A 245 29.40 -10.30 42.37
CA GLN A 245 30.17 -11.25 43.19
C GLN A 245 31.11 -12.13 42.37
N ALA A 246 30.70 -12.58 41.17
CA ALA A 246 31.57 -13.35 40.28
C ALA A 246 32.75 -12.50 39.81
N PHE A 247 32.51 -11.23 39.45
CA PHE A 247 33.55 -10.27 39.08
C PHE A 247 34.50 -9.98 40.26
N ALA A 248 33.96 -9.73 41.46
CA ALA A 248 34.77 -9.53 42.66
C ALA A 248 35.61 -10.77 43.04
N ARG A 249 35.09 -11.99 42.83
CA ARG A 249 35.83 -13.25 43.02
C ARG A 249 36.91 -13.43 41.94
N ALA A 250 36.63 -13.11 40.68
CA ALA A 250 37.59 -13.17 39.58
C ALA A 250 38.75 -12.18 39.82
N VAL A 251 38.46 -10.93 40.21
CA VAL A 251 39.47 -9.92 40.57
C VAL A 251 40.30 -10.37 41.78
N ARG A 252 39.67 -10.92 42.84
CA ARG A 252 40.41 -11.42 44.01
C ARG A 252 41.30 -12.63 43.67
N ALA A 253 40.82 -13.55 42.84
CA ALA A 253 41.61 -14.68 42.35
C ALA A 253 42.80 -14.21 41.48
N ALA A 254 42.60 -13.20 40.62
CA ALA A 254 43.66 -12.57 39.84
C ALA A 254 44.65 -11.75 40.67
N SER A 255 44.27 -11.37 41.91
CA SER A 255 45.11 -10.63 42.86
C SER A 255 46.01 -11.53 43.74
N GLY A 256 45.82 -12.86 43.69
CA GLY A 256 46.68 -13.84 44.37
C GLY A 256 46.55 -13.93 45.90
N ASP A 257 45.59 -13.24 46.51
CA ASP A 257 45.44 -13.15 47.97
C ASP A 257 44.56 -14.28 48.54
N MET A 258 45.12 -15.06 49.47
CA MET A 258 44.58 -16.35 49.92
C MET A 258 44.59 -16.49 51.46
N PRO A 259 43.45 -16.33 52.14
CA PRO A 259 43.31 -16.68 53.55
C PRO A 259 43.15 -18.21 53.73
N LYS A 260 43.77 -18.76 54.78
CA LYS A 260 43.59 -20.17 55.18
C LYS A 260 42.21 -20.40 55.82
N PRO A 261 41.62 -21.60 55.70
CA PRO A 261 40.42 -21.95 56.45
C PRO A 261 40.72 -22.12 57.95
N VAL A 262 39.72 -21.82 58.78
CA VAL A 262 39.64 -22.22 60.19
C VAL A 262 38.32 -22.96 60.34
N GLU A 263 38.36 -24.16 60.93
CA GLU A 263 37.17 -24.93 61.27
C GLU A 263 36.61 -24.44 62.60
N GLU A 264 35.29 -24.25 62.69
CA GLU A 264 34.53 -24.64 63.88
C GLU A 264 33.01 -24.77 63.60
N SER A 265 32.35 -25.56 64.44
CA SER A 265 30.95 -26.03 64.39
C SER A 265 30.66 -26.68 65.77
N PRO A 266 29.42 -27.08 66.19
CA PRO A 266 28.23 -27.39 65.36
C PRO A 266 26.82 -27.09 65.99
N SER A 267 25.77 -27.52 65.26
CA SER A 267 24.47 -28.04 65.78
C SER A 267 23.44 -27.03 66.36
N ARG A 268 22.11 -27.28 66.39
CA ARG A 268 21.17 -28.29 65.81
C ARG A 268 19.77 -27.62 65.72
N SER A 269 18.78 -28.01 64.91
CA SER A 269 18.07 -29.31 64.85
C SER A 269 17.26 -29.54 63.54
N SER A 270 16.85 -30.80 63.29
CA SER A 270 16.13 -31.32 62.08
C SER A 270 14.60 -31.53 62.36
N PRO A 271 13.73 -32.30 61.63
CA PRO A 271 13.90 -33.38 60.61
C PRO A 271 12.91 -33.28 59.37
N PRO A 272 12.48 -34.37 58.66
CA PRO A 272 13.23 -35.27 57.74
C PRO A 272 12.63 -35.44 56.30
N THR A 273 13.28 -36.26 55.46
CA THR A 273 12.98 -36.59 54.03
C THR A 273 12.13 -37.86 53.83
N PRO A 274 11.72 -38.23 52.59
CA PRO A 274 12.42 -39.33 51.87
C PRO A 274 12.46 -39.30 50.30
N LEU A 275 13.57 -39.77 49.71
CA LEU A 275 13.73 -40.59 48.45
C LEU A 275 13.07 -40.12 47.11
N GLN A 276 13.53 -40.38 45.87
CA GLN A 276 14.68 -41.01 45.17
C GLN A 276 14.58 -40.54 43.66
N HIS A 277 15.43 -40.79 42.65
CA HIS A 277 16.65 -41.59 42.42
C HIS A 277 17.45 -40.99 41.21
N GLU A 278 18.73 -41.34 41.02
CA GLU A 278 19.46 -41.29 39.73
C GLU A 278 19.97 -42.70 39.34
N PRO A 279 20.44 -42.93 38.10
CA PRO A 279 21.88 -43.23 37.98
C PRO A 279 22.60 -42.70 36.72
N GLN A 280 23.89 -42.41 36.91
CA GLN A 280 24.92 -42.14 35.90
C GLN A 280 25.46 -43.45 35.27
N SER A 281 26.31 -43.35 34.23
CA SER A 281 27.59 -44.12 34.13
C SER A 281 28.36 -43.83 32.83
N ALA A 282 29.69 -44.03 32.87
CA ALA A 282 30.58 -44.08 31.72
C ALA A 282 31.76 -45.05 31.97
N ILE A 283 32.47 -45.46 30.90
CA ILE A 283 33.71 -46.27 30.88
C ILE A 283 33.57 -47.76 31.23
N THR A 284 33.98 -48.65 30.30
CA THR A 284 35.01 -49.72 30.46
C THR A 284 35.16 -50.57 29.17
N ALA A 285 36.33 -51.22 29.01
CA ALA A 285 36.95 -51.96 27.91
C ALA A 285 36.15 -52.97 27.01
N SER A 286 36.82 -53.39 25.92
CA SER A 286 36.45 -54.45 24.94
C SER A 286 36.69 -55.90 25.44
N PRO A 287 36.24 -56.92 24.67
CA PRO A 287 37.24 -57.85 24.09
C PRO A 287 36.94 -58.44 22.67
N GLU A 288 38.04 -58.86 22.02
CA GLU A 288 38.28 -60.02 21.12
C GLU A 288 37.40 -60.40 19.89
N SER A 289 37.98 -60.14 18.70
CA SER A 289 38.60 -61.14 17.79
C SER A 289 37.89 -62.44 17.35
N ALA A 290 37.30 -62.43 16.15
CA ALA A 290 37.23 -63.55 15.16
C ALA A 290 36.61 -63.02 13.83
N HIS A 291 36.91 -63.49 12.60
CA HIS A 291 37.90 -64.46 12.09
C HIS A 291 38.31 -64.05 10.65
N LEU A 292 39.41 -64.61 10.11
CA LEU A 292 39.91 -64.30 8.75
C LEU A 292 39.09 -64.92 7.61
N SER A 293 39.04 -64.22 6.47
CA SER A 293 38.97 -64.80 5.12
C SER A 293 39.44 -63.80 4.06
N GLN A 294 40.49 -64.15 3.31
CA GLN A 294 40.97 -63.39 2.15
C GLN A 294 40.36 -63.95 0.87
N VAL A 295 39.95 -63.08 -0.06
CA VAL A 295 39.90 -63.41 -1.49
C VAL A 295 40.48 -62.23 -2.26
N GLN A 296 41.44 -62.49 -3.14
CA GLN A 296 41.97 -61.51 -4.09
C GLN A 296 41.23 -61.63 -5.43
N SER A 297 40.89 -60.51 -6.05
CA SER A 297 40.54 -60.45 -7.47
C SER A 297 40.82 -59.06 -8.04
N HIS A 298 41.73 -58.97 -9.02
CA HIS A 298 42.03 -57.73 -9.73
C HIS A 298 41.15 -57.58 -10.98
N THR A 299 40.49 -56.44 -11.17
CA THR A 299 39.99 -55.97 -12.48
C THR A 299 39.82 -54.44 -12.47
N ASN A 300 40.33 -53.78 -13.51
CA ASN A 300 40.09 -52.34 -13.75
C ASN A 300 38.81 -52.14 -14.59
N PRO A 301 38.03 -51.08 -14.30
CA PRO A 301 37.28 -50.34 -15.31
C PRO A 301 37.93 -48.96 -15.62
N PRO A 302 37.55 -48.28 -16.72
CA PRO A 302 38.21 -47.05 -17.20
C PRO A 302 37.70 -45.77 -16.52
N PRO A 303 38.45 -44.65 -16.64
CA PRO A 303 38.00 -43.34 -16.14
C PRO A 303 36.83 -42.78 -16.98
N VAL A 304 35.76 -42.36 -16.29
CA VAL A 304 34.66 -41.59 -16.89
C VAL A 304 35.02 -40.10 -16.81
N GLY A 305 35.16 -39.45 -17.97
CA GLY A 305 35.49 -38.02 -18.06
C GLY A 305 34.31 -37.10 -17.74
N THR A 306 34.60 -35.95 -17.13
CA THR A 306 33.64 -34.86 -16.91
C THR A 306 33.22 -34.18 -18.22
N PRO A 307 31.94 -33.82 -18.40
CA PRO A 307 31.47 -33.17 -19.63
C PRO A 307 31.90 -31.68 -19.70
N PRO A 308 32.31 -31.17 -20.87
CA PRO A 308 32.72 -29.77 -21.04
C PRO A 308 31.54 -28.82 -21.33
N VAL A 309 31.62 -27.60 -20.77
CA VAL A 309 30.79 -26.43 -21.13
C VAL A 309 31.61 -25.55 -22.09
N PRO A 310 31.01 -24.93 -23.14
CA PRO A 310 31.72 -24.81 -24.42
C PRO A 310 32.72 -23.65 -24.52
N ALA A 311 33.95 -23.98 -24.93
CA ALA A 311 34.91 -23.02 -25.43
C ALA A 311 34.44 -22.39 -26.77
N LYS A 312 34.84 -21.15 -27.02
CA LYS A 312 34.49 -20.39 -28.24
C LYS A 312 34.95 -21.13 -29.50
N ARG A 313 34.04 -21.31 -30.48
CA ARG A 313 34.38 -21.82 -31.82
C ARG A 313 35.48 -20.94 -32.45
N ARG A 314 36.66 -21.51 -32.65
CA ARG A 314 37.70 -20.99 -33.55
C ARG A 314 37.82 -21.98 -34.71
N SER A 315 37.91 -21.47 -35.94
CA SER A 315 37.92 -22.29 -37.15
C SER A 315 39.21 -23.13 -37.26
N GLN A 316 39.05 -24.38 -37.73
CA GLN A 316 40.16 -25.17 -38.27
C GLN A 316 40.51 -24.65 -39.67
N GLY A 317 41.77 -24.82 -40.08
CA GLY A 317 42.29 -24.32 -41.37
C GLY A 317 42.77 -25.43 -42.31
N ALA A 318 43.26 -25.01 -43.48
CA ALA A 318 43.97 -25.85 -44.44
C ALA A 318 45.21 -25.09 -44.97
N HIS A 319 46.17 -25.84 -45.51
CA HIS A 319 47.52 -25.41 -45.94
C HIS A 319 47.56 -25.10 -47.47
N PRO A 320 48.69 -24.65 -48.08
CA PRO A 320 49.68 -23.64 -47.65
C PRO A 320 50.18 -22.66 -48.76
N SER A 321 50.64 -21.44 -48.37
CA SER A 321 51.79 -20.67 -48.95
C SER A 321 51.76 -20.16 -50.43
N PRO A 322 52.61 -19.16 -50.83
CA PRO A 322 53.26 -18.05 -50.09
C PRO A 322 53.21 -16.65 -50.82
N ILE A 323 53.97 -15.64 -50.32
CA ILE A 323 54.36 -14.33 -50.96
C ILE A 323 53.23 -13.24 -50.96
N SER A 324 53.40 -11.96 -50.57
CA SER A 324 54.56 -11.18 -50.06
C SER A 324 54.17 -10.12 -48.99
N SER A 325 55.17 -9.52 -48.33
CA SER A 325 55.13 -8.39 -47.36
C SER A 325 55.36 -7.01 -48.06
N PRO A 326 55.15 -5.79 -47.47
CA PRO A 326 55.65 -5.32 -46.15
C PRO A 326 54.67 -4.41 -45.34
N VAL A 327 55.20 -3.62 -44.37
CA VAL A 327 54.48 -3.06 -43.19
C VAL A 327 54.60 -1.49 -43.07
N PRO A 328 54.49 -0.76 -41.92
CA PRO A 328 53.62 0.43 -41.79
C PRO A 328 54.37 1.79 -41.70
N PRO A 329 53.70 2.92 -41.32
CA PRO A 329 53.85 3.42 -39.94
C PRO A 329 52.64 4.18 -39.30
N THR A 330 52.82 4.61 -38.04
CA THR A 330 52.01 5.55 -37.20
C THR A 330 53.00 6.37 -36.30
N PRO A 331 52.62 7.33 -35.40
CA PRO A 331 51.34 8.00 -35.09
C PRO A 331 51.42 9.53 -35.46
N PRO A 332 51.48 10.63 -34.65
CA PRO A 332 51.10 10.95 -33.25
C PRO A 332 50.30 12.27 -32.97
N GLU A 333 49.65 12.30 -31.79
CA GLU A 333 49.47 13.38 -30.78
C GLU A 333 49.01 14.86 -31.04
N THR A 334 47.82 15.15 -30.49
CA THR A 334 47.39 16.31 -29.64
C THR A 334 48.08 17.70 -29.67
N ARG A 335 47.26 18.77 -29.80
CA ARG A 335 47.01 19.72 -28.68
C ARG A 335 45.81 20.70 -28.86
N ARG A 336 45.14 20.92 -27.72
CA ARG A 336 44.40 22.11 -27.20
C ARG A 336 43.92 23.28 -28.10
N ALA A 337 42.77 23.80 -27.64
CA ALA A 337 42.30 25.21 -27.60
C ALA A 337 41.34 25.72 -28.70
N SER A 338 40.29 26.38 -28.23
CA SER A 338 39.25 27.11 -28.98
C SER A 338 39.24 28.58 -28.56
N PRO A 339 38.82 29.51 -29.43
CA PRO A 339 38.17 30.74 -28.95
C PRO A 339 36.92 31.18 -29.75
N SER A 340 36.13 32.08 -29.12
CA SER A 340 35.20 33.12 -29.67
C SER A 340 34.47 32.90 -31.02
N LYS A 341 33.13 32.95 -31.13
CA LYS A 341 32.14 34.03 -30.83
C LYS A 341 32.10 35.22 -31.83
N ASN A 342 30.87 35.55 -32.25
CA ASN A 342 30.40 36.82 -32.86
C ASN A 342 30.85 37.05 -34.34
N ILE A 343 30.20 37.88 -35.20
CA ILE A 343 29.13 38.88 -35.01
C ILE A 343 28.28 39.12 -36.31
N LEU A 344 27.00 39.49 -36.15
CA LEU A 344 26.07 40.24 -37.07
C LEU A 344 25.79 39.87 -38.55
N SER A 345 24.58 40.26 -38.99
CA SER A 345 24.06 40.39 -40.37
C SER A 345 24.44 41.78 -40.98
N PRO A 346 24.16 42.18 -42.26
CA PRO A 346 22.83 42.08 -42.93
C PRO A 346 22.77 41.93 -44.49
N ILE A 347 21.54 41.66 -44.98
CA ILE A 347 20.85 42.17 -46.21
C ILE A 347 21.69 42.59 -47.45
N LEU A 348 21.37 42.07 -48.66
CA LEU A 348 20.90 42.84 -49.85
C LEU A 348 20.53 41.97 -51.09
N GLN A 349 19.50 42.43 -51.83
CA GLN A 349 19.21 42.35 -53.28
C GLN A 349 19.21 41.02 -54.09
N GLN A 350 18.00 40.68 -54.59
CA GLN A 350 17.59 40.50 -56.01
C GLN A 350 18.66 40.41 -57.13
N PRO A 351 18.42 39.61 -58.21
CA PRO A 351 17.35 39.97 -59.17
C PRO A 351 16.60 38.82 -59.95
N THR A 352 15.60 39.27 -60.72
CA THR A 352 14.99 38.67 -61.95
C THR A 352 14.17 37.36 -61.92
N SER A 353 12.87 37.55 -62.18
CA SER A 353 11.84 36.63 -62.69
C SER A 353 12.05 36.29 -64.21
N PRO A 354 11.13 35.65 -65.00
CA PRO A 354 9.72 35.25 -64.73
C PRO A 354 9.19 33.91 -65.33
N ASP A 355 7.94 33.55 -64.96
CA ASP A 355 6.80 33.04 -65.80
C ASP A 355 6.96 31.88 -66.84
N ARG A 356 5.95 31.04 -67.17
CA ARG A 356 4.54 30.89 -66.75
C ARG A 356 3.90 29.55 -67.23
N PHE A 357 2.75 29.21 -66.60
CA PHE A 357 1.57 28.48 -67.15
C PHE A 357 1.53 26.95 -67.42
N ARG A 358 0.40 26.39 -66.94
CA ARG A 358 -0.57 25.45 -67.56
C ARG A 358 -0.54 23.91 -67.31
N ASN A 359 -1.65 23.48 -66.70
CA ASN A 359 -2.53 22.33 -67.03
C ASN A 359 -2.17 20.87 -66.61
N THR A 360 -3.03 20.37 -65.71
CA THR A 360 -3.60 19.01 -65.58
C THR A 360 -4.01 18.34 -66.92
N PRO A 361 -4.25 17.00 -67.04
CA PRO A 361 -4.85 16.13 -65.98
C PRO A 361 -4.52 14.61 -65.95
N ARG A 362 -5.01 13.92 -64.88
CA ARG A 362 -5.51 12.51 -64.86
C ARG A 362 -4.51 11.36 -65.25
N LEU A 363 -4.70 10.08 -64.94
CA LEU A 363 -5.73 9.28 -64.22
C LEU A 363 -5.10 7.93 -63.74
N GLU A 364 -5.90 7.08 -63.06
CA GLU A 364 -5.75 5.60 -62.90
C GLU A 364 -4.74 5.07 -61.87
N GLN A 365 -4.97 3.94 -61.18
CA GLN A 365 -6.21 3.19 -60.84
C GLN A 365 -5.98 2.38 -59.54
N SER A 366 -7.03 1.85 -58.92
CA SER A 366 -6.95 0.96 -57.74
C SER A 366 -7.69 -0.37 -57.97
N PRO A 367 -7.40 -1.40 -57.16
CA PRO A 367 -8.48 -2.09 -56.43
C PRO A 367 -8.14 -2.20 -54.92
N VAL A 368 -9.02 -2.05 -53.92
CA VAL A 368 -10.50 -2.02 -53.77
C VAL A 368 -11.18 -3.40 -53.68
N ILE A 369 -12.30 -3.42 -52.92
CA ILE A 369 -13.18 -4.52 -52.45
C ILE A 369 -12.63 -5.23 -51.19
N LEU A 370 -13.30 -5.31 -50.02
CA LEU A 370 -14.36 -4.54 -49.30
C LEU A 370 -14.30 -5.03 -47.80
N ASP A 371 -15.05 -4.66 -46.74
CA ASP A 371 -16.28 -3.89 -46.41
C ASP A 371 -16.09 -3.33 -44.96
N SER A 372 -16.64 -2.19 -44.49
CA SER A 372 -18.02 -1.86 -44.05
C SER A 372 -18.53 -2.56 -42.75
N ALA A 373 -19.21 -1.88 -41.80
CA ALA A 373 -19.44 -0.44 -41.55
C ALA A 373 -20.02 -0.20 -40.13
N ALA A 374 -20.36 1.06 -39.83
CA ALA A 374 -21.19 1.55 -38.71
C ALA A 374 -20.58 1.69 -37.29
N SER A 375 -20.13 2.92 -36.99
CA SER A 375 -20.22 3.52 -35.65
C SER A 375 -20.38 5.03 -35.81
N SER A 376 -21.41 5.62 -35.20
CA SER A 376 -21.83 7.00 -35.46
C SER A 376 -21.18 8.00 -34.51
N THR A 377 -20.24 8.80 -35.02
CA THR A 377 -19.62 9.91 -34.29
C THR A 377 -20.63 11.03 -34.03
N PHE A 378 -20.87 11.38 -32.77
CA PHE A 378 -21.55 12.62 -32.39
C PHE A 378 -20.55 13.56 -31.71
N ASN A 379 -20.33 14.73 -32.31
CA ASN A 379 -19.45 15.76 -31.77
C ASN A 379 -20.17 16.56 -30.67
N HIS A 380 -19.49 16.81 -29.55
CA HIS A 380 -19.92 17.80 -28.57
C HIS A 380 -19.49 19.22 -28.99
N PRO A 381 -20.42 20.17 -29.20
CA PRO A 381 -20.11 21.59 -29.15
C PRO A 381 -19.92 22.07 -27.69
N PHE A 382 -19.49 23.33 -27.52
CA PHE A 382 -19.27 24.03 -26.25
C PHE A 382 -18.00 23.66 -25.45
N SER A 383 -16.84 23.98 -26.02
CA SER A 383 -15.66 24.36 -25.21
C SER A 383 -15.49 25.88 -25.29
N MET A 384 -15.82 26.59 -24.21
CA MET A 384 -15.69 28.04 -24.09
C MET A 384 -14.62 28.39 -23.05
N SER A 385 -13.35 28.22 -23.44
CA SER A 385 -12.20 28.62 -22.63
C SER A 385 -12.02 30.13 -22.66
N ARG A 386 -12.52 30.84 -21.64
CA ARG A 386 -12.25 32.28 -21.45
C ARG A 386 -10.80 32.51 -21.03
N GLN A 387 -9.91 32.71 -21.99
CA GLN A 387 -8.62 33.37 -21.72
C GLN A 387 -8.88 34.84 -21.39
N ALA A 388 -8.31 35.31 -20.27
CA ALA A 388 -8.31 36.73 -19.91
C ALA A 388 -7.07 37.41 -20.50
N SER A 389 -7.27 38.27 -21.49
CA SER A 389 -6.25 39.21 -22.00
C SER A 389 -6.67 40.64 -21.67
N LYS A 390 -5.69 41.47 -21.29
CA LYS A 390 -5.90 42.88 -20.94
C LYS A 390 -6.06 43.69 -22.24
N PHE A 391 -7.01 44.62 -22.27
CA PHE A 391 -7.07 45.65 -23.32
C PHE A 391 -6.93 47.04 -22.70
N THR A 392 -6.22 47.91 -23.42
CA THR A 392 -6.01 49.32 -23.11
C THR A 392 -6.81 50.20 -24.07
N ASP A 393 -7.11 51.43 -23.67
CA ASP A 393 -7.82 52.42 -24.49
C ASP A 393 -7.20 52.67 -25.88
N ARG A 394 -8.06 52.66 -26.92
CA ARG A 394 -8.20 53.78 -27.87
C ARG A 394 -9.41 53.62 -28.81
N GLU A 395 -10.46 54.37 -28.49
CA GLU A 395 -11.14 55.40 -29.30
C GLU A 395 -11.02 55.44 -30.85
N HIS A 396 -12.04 56.06 -31.49
CA HIS A 396 -12.26 56.29 -32.95
C HIS A 396 -12.87 55.08 -33.70
N GLY A 397 -13.82 55.21 -34.65
CA GLY A 397 -14.61 56.38 -35.08
C GLY A 397 -15.25 56.17 -36.48
N LEU A 398 -16.44 56.76 -36.73
CA LEU A 398 -17.26 56.71 -37.99
C LEU A 398 -17.90 55.31 -38.29
N VAL A 399 -19.20 55.11 -38.58
CA VAL A 399 -20.29 55.82 -39.32
C VAL A 399 -20.34 55.53 -40.83
N THR A 400 -21.26 54.64 -41.26
CA THR A 400 -22.33 54.89 -42.27
C THR A 400 -23.23 53.67 -42.55
N SER A 401 -24.54 53.83 -42.28
CA SER A 401 -25.68 53.65 -43.21
C SER A 401 -26.02 52.28 -43.90
N PRO A 402 -27.28 52.05 -44.37
CA PRO A 402 -27.86 50.69 -44.43
C PRO A 402 -28.37 50.20 -45.81
N SER A 403 -28.71 48.91 -45.89
CA SER A 403 -29.74 48.37 -46.81
C SER A 403 -30.36 47.05 -46.30
N PRO A 404 -31.61 46.70 -46.71
CA PRO A 404 -32.41 45.65 -46.06
C PRO A 404 -32.58 44.35 -46.89
N LEU A 405 -33.36 43.41 -46.33
CA LEU A 405 -33.99 42.24 -46.99
C LEU A 405 -33.07 41.06 -47.39
N ALA A 406 -32.78 40.20 -46.42
CA ALA A 406 -32.58 38.76 -46.66
C ALA A 406 -33.34 37.95 -45.61
N ARG A 407 -33.99 36.85 -46.03
CA ARG A 407 -34.94 36.07 -45.21
C ARG A 407 -34.32 35.43 -43.97
N GLU A 408 -35.17 35.26 -42.96
CA GLU A 408 -34.91 34.52 -41.74
C GLU A 408 -34.37 33.12 -42.04
N SER A 409 -33.24 32.79 -41.39
CA SER A 409 -32.84 31.41 -41.11
C SER A 409 -32.82 31.27 -39.59
N SER A 410 -34.02 31.09 -39.00
CA SER A 410 -34.15 30.83 -37.57
C SER A 410 -33.30 29.61 -37.20
N SER A 411 -32.38 29.79 -36.25
CA SER A 411 -31.44 28.73 -35.93
C SER A 411 -32.17 27.58 -35.23
N PHE A 412 -31.62 26.37 -35.35
CA PHE A 412 -32.14 25.22 -34.61
C PHE A 412 -32.12 25.47 -33.08
N GLY A 413 -31.22 26.34 -32.60
CA GLY A 413 -31.21 26.81 -31.21
C GLY A 413 -32.43 27.67 -30.85
N ASP A 414 -32.87 28.57 -31.75
CA ASP A 414 -34.04 29.42 -31.53
C ASP A 414 -35.33 28.59 -31.48
N VAL A 415 -35.44 27.57 -32.33
CA VAL A 415 -36.58 26.62 -32.32
C VAL A 415 -36.64 25.84 -31.00
N VAL A 416 -35.50 25.36 -30.51
CA VAL A 416 -35.42 24.66 -29.21
C VAL A 416 -35.69 25.62 -28.03
N ALA A 417 -35.21 26.86 -28.10
CA ALA A 417 -35.48 27.87 -27.09
C ALA A 417 -36.98 28.26 -27.05
N ALA A 418 -37.60 28.46 -28.22
CA ALA A 418 -39.03 28.75 -28.34
C ALA A 418 -39.90 27.59 -27.82
N ALA A 419 -39.58 26.34 -28.17
CA ALA A 419 -40.27 25.16 -27.63
C ALA A 419 -40.10 25.00 -26.11
N ALA A 420 -38.95 25.43 -25.57
CA ALA A 420 -38.70 25.42 -24.13
C ALA A 420 -39.46 26.52 -23.39
N GLU A 421 -39.59 27.71 -23.99
CA GLU A 421 -40.39 28.81 -23.46
C GLU A 421 -41.89 28.51 -23.53
N ASP A 422 -42.36 27.91 -24.62
CA ASP A 422 -43.73 27.42 -24.78
C ASP A 422 -44.09 26.36 -23.72
N ALA A 423 -43.18 25.43 -23.41
CA ALA A 423 -43.37 24.46 -22.33
C ALA A 423 -43.48 25.12 -20.94
N LEU A 424 -42.65 26.13 -20.65
CA LEU A 424 -42.72 26.91 -19.42
C LEU A 424 -44.02 27.72 -19.34
N ARG A 425 -44.42 28.38 -20.43
CA ARG A 425 -45.69 29.12 -20.54
C ARG A 425 -46.88 28.20 -20.29
N THR A 426 -46.89 27.01 -20.88
CA THR A 426 -47.95 26.00 -20.65
C THR A 426 -48.05 25.63 -19.16
N PHE A 427 -46.91 25.47 -18.47
CA PHE A 427 -46.87 25.19 -17.02
C PHE A 427 -47.43 26.37 -16.20
N VAL A 428 -46.99 27.59 -16.50
CA VAL A 428 -47.41 28.81 -15.79
C VAL A 428 -48.90 29.07 -15.98
N GLU A 429 -49.40 29.01 -17.21
CA GLU A 429 -50.82 29.23 -17.55
C GLU A 429 -51.74 28.29 -16.76
N ARG A 430 -51.42 26.98 -16.75
CA ARG A 430 -52.20 25.96 -16.02
C ARG A 430 -52.08 26.08 -14.49
N THR A 431 -51.06 26.75 -13.96
CA THR A 431 -50.87 26.95 -12.50
C THR A 431 -51.23 28.35 -11.99
N LYS A 432 -51.46 29.34 -12.89
CA LYS A 432 -51.73 30.74 -12.54
C LYS A 432 -52.95 30.95 -11.64
N HIS A 433 -53.92 30.03 -11.69
CA HIS A 433 -55.08 30.03 -10.78
C HIS A 433 -54.73 29.91 -9.29
N LEU A 434 -53.52 29.45 -8.95
CA LEU A 434 -53.02 29.33 -7.58
C LEU A 434 -52.39 30.63 -7.05
N PHE A 435 -52.02 31.59 -7.91
CA PHE A 435 -51.18 32.73 -7.53
C PHE A 435 -51.89 33.68 -6.56
N GLU A 436 -53.20 33.89 -6.72
CA GLU A 436 -53.99 34.71 -5.78
C GLU A 436 -54.14 34.03 -4.41
N LEU A 437 -54.20 32.69 -4.38
CA LEU A 437 -54.20 31.92 -3.13
C LEU A 437 -52.83 31.97 -2.44
N PHE A 438 -51.73 31.96 -3.20
CA PHE A 438 -50.39 32.19 -2.67
C PHE A 438 -50.27 33.61 -2.09
N ARG A 439 -50.79 34.63 -2.80
CA ARG A 439 -50.80 36.03 -2.37
C ARG A 439 -51.55 36.22 -1.06
N LEU A 440 -52.82 35.81 -1.02
CA LEU A 440 -53.69 35.90 0.16
C LEU A 440 -53.09 35.18 1.38
N HIS A 441 -52.50 34.00 1.18
CA HIS A 441 -51.89 33.28 2.30
C HIS A 441 -50.55 33.89 2.74
N ALA A 442 -49.69 34.33 1.82
CA ALA A 442 -48.46 35.02 2.17
C ALA A 442 -48.74 36.29 2.98
N GLU A 443 -49.64 37.16 2.49
CA GLU A 443 -50.06 38.40 3.15
C GLU A 443 -50.65 38.14 4.55
N SER A 444 -51.36 37.01 4.75
CA SER A 444 -51.89 36.62 6.07
C SER A 444 -50.83 36.26 7.12
N VAL A 445 -49.59 35.98 6.72
CA VAL A 445 -48.47 35.62 7.60
C VAL A 445 -47.43 36.74 7.68
N ARG A 446 -47.07 37.34 6.54
CA ARG A 446 -46.14 38.47 6.43
C ARG A 446 -46.48 39.30 5.19
N PRO A 447 -46.68 40.63 5.33
CA PRO A 447 -46.88 41.50 4.17
C PRO A 447 -45.73 41.37 3.17
N LEU A 448 -46.04 41.02 1.92
CA LEU A 448 -45.03 40.83 0.85
C LEU A 448 -44.15 42.08 0.67
N ILE A 449 -44.73 43.26 0.90
CA ILE A 449 -44.09 44.58 0.87
C ILE A 449 -42.97 44.77 1.91
N GLN A 450 -42.83 43.85 2.88
CA GLN A 450 -41.77 43.80 3.89
C GLN A 450 -40.73 42.70 3.61
N CYS A 451 -40.82 41.98 2.49
CA CYS A 451 -39.88 40.92 2.12
C CYS A 451 -38.75 41.46 1.24
N THR A 452 -37.52 41.08 1.53
CA THR A 452 -36.35 41.39 0.69
C THR A 452 -36.24 40.42 -0.49
N PRO A 453 -35.59 40.82 -1.61
CA PRO A 453 -35.24 39.91 -2.71
C PRO A 453 -34.50 38.64 -2.25
N HIS A 454 -33.57 38.77 -1.30
CA HIS A 454 -32.87 37.64 -0.67
C HIS A 454 -33.84 36.63 -0.03
N GLU A 455 -34.82 37.09 0.75
CA GLU A 455 -35.82 36.23 1.39
C GLU A 455 -36.77 35.57 0.37
N LEU A 456 -37.18 36.31 -0.67
CA LEU A 456 -37.99 35.78 -1.78
C LEU A 456 -37.22 34.69 -2.55
N ALA A 457 -35.93 34.91 -2.82
CA ALA A 457 -35.05 33.96 -3.49
C ALA A 457 -34.87 32.66 -2.69
N ARG A 458 -34.60 32.76 -1.37
CA ARG A 458 -34.54 31.59 -0.49
C ARG A 458 -35.88 30.86 -0.39
N GLY A 459 -36.98 31.60 -0.25
CA GLY A 459 -38.33 31.07 -0.20
C GLY A 459 -38.69 30.28 -1.47
N ALA A 460 -38.42 30.86 -2.63
CA ALA A 460 -38.66 30.26 -3.94
C ALA A 460 -37.81 29.01 -4.19
N LEU A 461 -36.52 29.07 -3.83
CA LEU A 461 -35.59 27.95 -3.98
C LEU A 461 -35.98 26.76 -3.09
N TRP A 462 -36.42 27.02 -1.85
CA TRP A 462 -36.98 26.00 -0.96
C TRP A 462 -38.20 25.30 -1.58
N TRP A 463 -39.15 26.05 -2.15
CA TRP A 463 -40.35 25.48 -2.76
C TRP A 463 -40.06 24.75 -4.08
N PHE A 464 -39.16 25.29 -4.92
CA PHE A 464 -38.71 24.61 -6.12
C PHE A 464 -38.03 23.26 -5.79
N LEU A 465 -37.14 23.22 -4.79
CA LEU A 465 -36.51 21.97 -4.35
C LEU A 465 -37.54 20.99 -3.76
N THR A 466 -38.49 21.48 -2.95
CA THR A 466 -39.57 20.68 -2.38
C THR A 466 -40.44 20.05 -3.47
N GLY A 467 -40.99 20.88 -4.38
CA GLY A 467 -41.84 20.42 -5.48
C GLY A 467 -41.11 19.54 -6.47
N ARG A 468 -39.85 19.84 -6.81
CA ARG A 468 -39.03 18.98 -7.66
C ARG A 468 -38.81 17.60 -7.04
N THR A 469 -38.42 17.52 -5.77
CA THR A 469 -38.20 16.23 -5.09
C THR A 469 -39.52 15.46 -4.90
N ALA A 470 -40.62 16.14 -4.61
CA ALA A 470 -41.95 15.53 -4.55
C ALA A 470 -42.36 14.93 -5.91
N LEU A 471 -42.15 15.66 -7.02
CA LEU A 471 -42.44 15.19 -8.37
C LEU A 471 -41.53 14.01 -8.78
N GLU A 472 -40.23 14.09 -8.50
CA GLU A 472 -39.28 13.00 -8.78
C GLU A 472 -39.66 11.71 -8.05
N ASN A 473 -40.17 11.78 -6.82
CA ASN A 473 -40.70 10.62 -6.10
C ASN A 473 -42.03 10.15 -6.70
N ALA A 474 -42.97 11.06 -6.96
CA ALA A 474 -44.30 10.76 -7.53
C ALA A 474 -44.25 10.17 -8.96
N VAL A 475 -43.20 10.45 -9.72
CA VAL A 475 -42.93 9.84 -11.05
C VAL A 475 -42.24 8.48 -10.93
N ARG A 476 -41.48 8.23 -9.85
CA ARG A 476 -40.84 6.92 -9.56
C ARG A 476 -41.82 5.91 -8.95
N ASP A 477 -42.73 6.36 -8.10
CA ASP A 477 -43.79 5.52 -7.54
C ASP A 477 -44.66 4.95 -8.68
N ARG A 478 -44.71 3.61 -8.77
CA ARG A 478 -45.60 2.86 -9.68
C ARG A 478 -46.83 2.36 -8.91
N PRO A 479 -47.89 3.17 -8.76
CA PRO A 479 -49.04 2.82 -7.92
C PRO A 479 -49.87 1.67 -8.52
N THR A 480 -49.96 0.56 -7.79
CA THR A 480 -50.63 -0.69 -8.22
C THR A 480 -52.09 -0.79 -7.78
N THR A 481 -52.51 -0.03 -6.76
CA THR A 481 -53.91 0.01 -6.29
C THR A 481 -54.59 1.34 -6.64
N PRO A 482 -55.92 1.40 -6.85
CA PRO A 482 -56.63 2.65 -7.13
C PRO A 482 -56.43 3.73 -6.05
N GLU A 483 -56.29 3.34 -4.78
CA GLU A 483 -56.01 4.27 -3.68
C GLU A 483 -54.59 4.85 -3.77
N SER A 484 -53.59 4.02 -4.11
CA SER A 484 -52.23 4.49 -4.35
C SER A 484 -52.13 5.38 -5.59
N GLN A 485 -53.00 5.17 -6.59
CA GLN A 485 -53.09 6.03 -7.79
C GLN A 485 -53.61 7.42 -7.41
N ARG A 486 -54.76 7.50 -6.72
CA ARG A 486 -55.30 8.76 -6.19
C ARG A 486 -54.31 9.49 -5.28
N LYS A 487 -53.60 8.78 -4.40
CA LYS A 487 -52.56 9.38 -3.54
C LYS A 487 -51.41 9.95 -4.37
N ASN A 488 -50.98 9.26 -5.43
CA ASN A 488 -49.92 9.74 -6.30
C ASN A 488 -50.38 10.97 -7.13
N GLU A 489 -51.63 11.02 -7.58
CA GLU A 489 -52.22 12.20 -8.24
C GLU A 489 -52.21 13.44 -7.33
N ILE A 490 -52.61 13.28 -6.06
CA ILE A 490 -52.55 14.35 -5.04
C ILE A 490 -51.08 14.78 -4.82
N ASN A 491 -50.15 13.84 -4.69
CA ASN A 491 -48.71 14.15 -4.55
C ASN A 491 -48.17 14.95 -5.74
N LYS A 492 -48.59 14.63 -6.98
CA LYS A 492 -48.21 15.37 -8.19
C LYS A 492 -48.79 16.78 -8.19
N GLN A 493 -50.06 16.94 -7.81
CA GLN A 493 -50.69 18.25 -7.75
C GLN A 493 -50.04 19.15 -6.69
N GLN A 494 -49.66 18.59 -5.54
CA GLN A 494 -48.86 19.32 -4.54
C GLN A 494 -47.48 19.69 -5.10
N ALA A 495 -46.81 18.77 -5.81
CA ALA A 495 -45.52 19.04 -6.41
C ALA A 495 -45.55 20.16 -7.48
N TYR A 496 -46.60 20.21 -8.32
CA TYR A 496 -46.83 21.33 -9.24
C TYR A 496 -47.11 22.64 -8.50
N THR A 497 -47.88 22.58 -7.40
CA THR A 497 -48.17 23.73 -6.53
C THR A 497 -46.89 24.31 -5.95
N ASP A 498 -45.99 23.48 -5.41
CA ASP A 498 -44.71 23.94 -4.84
C ASP A 498 -43.75 24.48 -5.91
N LEU A 499 -43.72 23.90 -7.11
CA LEU A 499 -42.98 24.47 -8.24
C LEU A 499 -43.55 25.84 -8.67
N ALA A 500 -44.88 26.01 -8.63
CA ALA A 500 -45.55 27.26 -8.94
C ALA A 500 -45.31 28.35 -7.89
N LYS A 501 -45.25 28.01 -6.58
CA LYS A 501 -44.79 28.93 -5.51
C LYS A 501 -43.40 29.49 -5.83
N GLY A 502 -42.50 28.63 -6.28
CA GLY A 502 -41.13 29.00 -6.66
C GLY A 502 -41.06 29.98 -7.84
N TYR A 503 -41.90 29.79 -8.86
CA TYR A 503 -42.01 30.73 -9.98
C TYR A 503 -42.61 32.08 -9.53
N TRP A 504 -43.77 32.04 -8.87
CA TRP A 504 -44.54 33.23 -8.48
C TRP A 504 -43.73 34.20 -7.58
N LEU A 505 -42.98 33.68 -6.61
CA LEU A 505 -42.13 34.50 -5.74
C LEU A 505 -41.01 35.24 -6.49
N LEU A 506 -40.53 34.71 -7.63
CA LEU A 506 -39.36 35.21 -8.34
C LEU A 506 -39.68 36.00 -9.62
N GLU A 507 -40.70 35.61 -10.37
CA GLU A 507 -41.02 36.20 -11.68
C GLU A 507 -42.24 37.13 -11.63
N GLU A 508 -43.07 37.06 -10.58
CA GLU A 508 -44.19 38.00 -10.38
C GLU A 508 -43.88 38.94 -9.17
N ILE A 509 -43.62 38.39 -7.97
CA ILE A 509 -43.52 39.20 -6.73
C ILE A 509 -42.18 39.95 -6.56
N MET A 510 -41.03 39.32 -6.85
CA MET A 510 -39.73 39.99 -6.74
C MET A 510 -39.58 41.20 -7.68
N PRO A 511 -39.97 41.13 -8.98
CA PRO A 511 -39.91 42.29 -9.87
C PRO A 511 -40.76 43.45 -9.37
N ASP A 512 -41.98 43.21 -8.85
CA ASP A 512 -42.82 44.27 -8.30
C ASP A 512 -42.16 45.01 -7.12
N ILE A 513 -41.46 44.30 -6.24
CA ILE A 513 -40.79 44.88 -5.06
C ILE A 513 -39.53 45.68 -5.46
N VAL A 514 -38.80 45.25 -6.48
CA VAL A 514 -37.63 45.98 -7.02
C VAL A 514 -38.08 47.17 -7.88
N ASN A 515 -39.01 46.96 -8.81
CA ASN A 515 -39.51 48.00 -9.74
C ASN A 515 -40.29 49.11 -9.03
N SER A 516 -40.94 48.82 -7.90
CA SER A 516 -41.56 49.85 -7.05
C SER A 516 -40.56 50.65 -6.20
N GLY A 517 -39.25 50.40 -6.34
CA GLY A 517 -38.17 51.14 -5.69
C GLY A 517 -38.07 50.91 -4.17
N ARG A 518 -38.74 49.87 -3.64
CA ARG A 518 -38.86 49.62 -2.19
C ARG A 518 -37.67 48.83 -1.61
N SER A 519 -36.95 48.11 -2.45
CA SER A 519 -35.72 47.40 -2.11
C SER A 519 -34.67 47.65 -3.18
N PRO A 520 -33.37 47.75 -2.83
CA PRO A 520 -32.30 47.69 -3.83
C PRO A 520 -32.32 46.33 -4.57
N THR A 521 -31.78 46.34 -5.79
CA THR A 521 -31.50 45.12 -6.55
C THR A 521 -30.44 44.28 -5.85
N ASP A 522 -30.78 43.04 -5.53
CA ASP A 522 -29.85 42.06 -4.97
C ASP A 522 -29.31 41.17 -6.10
N ARG A 523 -27.99 41.24 -6.32
CA ARG A 523 -27.29 40.46 -7.34
C ARG A 523 -27.43 38.94 -7.13
N GLU A 524 -27.46 38.49 -5.87
CA GLU A 524 -27.53 37.08 -5.55
C GLU A 524 -28.95 36.55 -5.75
N ALA A 525 -29.96 37.31 -5.33
CA ALA A 525 -31.35 37.00 -5.61
C ALA A 525 -31.66 36.96 -7.12
N GLU A 526 -31.06 37.85 -7.91
CA GLU A 526 -31.10 37.83 -9.38
C GLU A 526 -30.41 36.60 -9.99
N GLU A 527 -29.26 36.18 -9.45
CA GLU A 527 -28.57 34.95 -9.88
C GLU A 527 -29.41 33.69 -9.56
N VAL A 528 -30.10 33.69 -8.40
CA VAL A 528 -31.09 32.66 -8.05
C VAL A 528 -32.29 32.69 -9.00
N ARG A 529 -32.84 33.86 -9.36
CA ARG A 529 -33.94 33.97 -10.35
C ARG A 529 -33.55 33.35 -11.68
N ALA A 530 -32.44 33.81 -12.27
CA ALA A 530 -31.96 33.30 -13.55
C ALA A 530 -31.71 31.79 -13.54
N THR A 531 -31.13 31.27 -12.44
CA THR A 531 -30.79 29.84 -12.32
C THR A 531 -32.03 28.97 -12.08
N LEU A 532 -32.98 29.42 -11.25
CA LEU A 532 -34.23 28.71 -10.97
C LEU A 532 -35.15 28.71 -12.20
N THR A 533 -35.35 29.84 -12.87
CA THR A 533 -36.19 29.90 -14.08
C THR A 533 -35.58 29.11 -15.24
N SER A 534 -34.24 29.09 -15.40
CA SER A 534 -33.54 28.17 -16.30
C SER A 534 -33.76 26.69 -15.94
N SER A 535 -33.84 26.36 -14.65
CA SER A 535 -34.08 25.00 -14.16
C SER A 535 -35.54 24.57 -14.32
N LEU A 536 -36.49 25.46 -14.07
CA LEU A 536 -37.92 25.22 -14.26
C LEU A 536 -38.28 25.10 -15.74
N ARG A 537 -37.67 25.91 -16.63
CA ARG A 537 -37.82 25.76 -18.09
C ARG A 537 -37.40 24.35 -18.57
N LYS A 538 -36.24 23.86 -18.12
CA LYS A 538 -35.77 22.49 -18.40
C LYS A 538 -36.71 21.42 -17.85
N LEU A 539 -37.22 21.62 -16.64
CA LEU A 539 -38.16 20.70 -16.00
C LEU A 539 -39.51 20.65 -16.74
N ALA A 540 -40.06 21.80 -17.14
CA ALA A 540 -41.30 21.93 -17.90
C ALA A 540 -41.21 21.29 -19.30
N VAL A 541 -40.07 21.43 -19.99
CA VAL A 541 -39.78 20.66 -21.23
C VAL A 541 -39.86 19.16 -20.98
N SER A 542 -39.25 18.69 -19.88
CA SER A 542 -39.24 17.25 -19.55
C SER A 542 -40.63 16.74 -19.13
N MET A 543 -41.44 17.55 -18.43
CA MET A 543 -42.86 17.28 -18.16
C MET A 543 -43.67 17.19 -19.47
N LYS A 544 -43.51 18.17 -20.39
CA LYS A 544 -44.25 18.24 -21.66
C LYS A 544 -43.91 17.05 -22.56
N ARG A 545 -42.62 16.72 -22.68
CA ARG A 545 -42.11 15.57 -23.45
C ARG A 545 -42.63 14.23 -22.94
N ASN A 546 -42.78 14.06 -21.62
CA ASN A 546 -43.22 12.82 -20.99
C ASN A 546 -44.72 12.81 -20.62
N GLY A 547 -45.50 13.82 -21.05
CA GLY A 547 -46.96 13.85 -20.88
C GLY A 547 -47.47 14.11 -19.45
N PHE A 548 -46.64 14.69 -18.57
CA PHE A 548 -47.04 15.06 -17.19
C PHE A 548 -46.78 16.54 -16.86
N LEU A 549 -47.15 17.44 -17.78
CA LEU A 549 -47.46 18.81 -17.36
C LEU A 549 -48.66 18.81 -16.39
N PRO A 550 -48.87 19.89 -15.61
CA PRO A 550 -50.11 20.10 -14.87
C PRO A 550 -51.33 19.92 -15.80
N PRO A 551 -52.46 19.39 -15.30
CA PRO A 551 -53.70 19.28 -16.07
C PRO A 551 -54.29 20.66 -16.42
N GLU A 552 -55.18 20.71 -17.41
CA GLU A 552 -55.86 21.96 -17.84
C GLU A 552 -57.05 22.32 -16.94
N GLU A 553 -57.71 21.32 -16.36
CA GLU A 553 -58.75 21.54 -15.35
C GLU A 553 -58.12 21.98 -14.02
N ALA A 554 -58.65 23.06 -13.43
CA ALA A 554 -58.19 23.56 -12.14
C ALA A 554 -58.74 22.72 -10.98
N TYR A 555 -57.85 22.21 -10.12
CA TYR A 555 -58.21 21.32 -9.01
C TYR A 555 -58.63 22.13 -7.77
N LEU A 556 -59.58 21.60 -6.99
CA LEU A 556 -60.09 22.26 -5.78
C LEU A 556 -58.95 22.55 -4.78
N PRO A 557 -58.62 23.83 -4.48
CA PRO A 557 -57.42 24.15 -3.71
C PRO A 557 -57.47 23.76 -2.22
N GLN A 558 -58.60 23.26 -1.73
CA GLN A 558 -58.81 22.88 -0.32
C GLN A 558 -57.93 21.70 0.15
N ILE A 559 -57.37 20.92 -0.79
CA ILE A 559 -56.53 19.74 -0.52
C ILE A 559 -55.02 20.11 -0.53
N LEU A 560 -54.66 21.30 -1.01
CA LEU A 560 -53.27 21.68 -1.29
C LEU A 560 -52.65 22.47 -0.13
N ASP A 561 -51.37 22.20 0.15
CA ASP A 561 -50.57 22.99 1.08
C ASP A 561 -50.25 24.36 0.46
N ARG A 562 -51.03 25.36 0.90
CA ARG A 562 -50.92 26.77 0.54
C ARG A 562 -49.74 27.52 1.17
N THR A 563 -48.99 26.91 2.09
CA THR A 563 -47.94 27.64 2.85
C THR A 563 -46.87 28.22 1.94
N ILE A 564 -46.46 29.45 2.24
CA ILE A 564 -45.40 30.20 1.52
C ILE A 564 -44.20 30.42 2.44
N TRP A 565 -44.46 30.89 3.65
CA TRP A 565 -43.47 31.03 4.71
C TRP A 565 -43.58 29.85 5.66
N VAL A 566 -42.49 29.10 5.81
CA VAL A 566 -42.36 28.06 6.83
C VAL A 566 -42.12 28.74 8.18
N GLU A 567 -42.80 28.28 9.22
CA GLU A 567 -42.66 28.84 10.57
C GLU A 567 -41.34 28.40 11.23
N TYR A 568 -40.65 29.35 11.86
CA TYR A 568 -39.42 29.10 12.63
C TYR A 568 -39.47 29.84 13.98
N PRO A 569 -38.95 29.25 15.06
CA PRO A 569 -38.78 29.95 16.33
C PRO A 569 -37.80 31.13 16.19
N LYS A 570 -38.03 32.21 16.96
CA LYS A 570 -37.15 33.39 16.94
C LYS A 570 -35.82 33.07 17.63
N LEU A 571 -34.74 32.97 16.85
CA LEU A 571 -33.40 32.68 17.35
C LEU A 571 -32.58 33.97 17.60
N PRO A 572 -31.89 34.08 18.76
CA PRO A 572 -30.85 35.08 19.02
C PRO A 572 -29.71 35.08 17.97
N GLN A 573 -29.10 36.24 17.75
CA GLN A 573 -28.10 36.43 16.68
C GLN A 573 -26.82 35.61 16.90
N ASP A 574 -26.39 35.40 18.14
CA ASP A 574 -25.23 34.56 18.47
C ASP A 574 -25.51 33.07 18.19
N ILE A 575 -26.75 32.62 18.43
CA ILE A 575 -27.20 31.28 18.03
C ILE A 575 -27.23 31.16 16.50
N LYS A 576 -27.69 32.18 15.75
CA LYS A 576 -27.62 32.16 14.27
C LYS A 576 -26.19 32.05 13.76
N LEU A 577 -25.26 32.86 14.29
CA LEU A 577 -23.83 32.81 13.90
C LEU A 577 -23.18 31.45 14.22
N MET A 578 -23.58 30.80 15.32
CA MET A 578 -23.18 29.42 15.63
C MET A 578 -23.78 28.41 14.63
N LEU A 579 -25.04 28.58 14.24
CA LEU A 579 -25.72 27.76 13.21
C LEU A 579 -25.21 28.01 11.78
N TRP A 580 -24.39 29.04 11.58
CA TRP A 580 -23.62 29.29 10.34
C TRP A 580 -22.19 28.71 10.41
N GLY A 581 -21.79 28.14 11.55
CA GLY A 581 -20.46 27.54 11.78
C GLY A 581 -19.37 28.49 12.26
N SER A 582 -19.65 29.81 12.34
CA SER A 582 -18.68 30.90 12.59
C SER A 582 -18.22 31.02 14.06
N SER A 583 -17.70 29.94 14.61
CA SER A 583 -17.41 29.76 16.04
C SER A 583 -16.35 30.72 16.59
N SER A 584 -15.43 31.22 15.76
CA SER A 584 -14.34 32.12 16.16
C SER A 584 -14.72 33.60 16.18
N LEU A 585 -15.78 34.02 15.46
CA LEU A 585 -16.07 35.44 15.22
C LEU A 585 -16.98 36.09 16.29
N SER A 586 -17.57 35.30 17.19
CA SER A 586 -18.52 35.78 18.21
C SER A 586 -17.93 36.73 19.27
N LEU A 587 -16.62 37.02 19.24
CA LEU A 587 -15.93 37.90 20.20
C LEU A 587 -15.08 39.00 19.54
N SER A 588 -15.13 39.12 18.21
CA SER A 588 -14.32 40.10 17.45
C SER A 588 -15.22 41.01 16.62
N ASN A 589 -15.29 42.30 16.96
CA ASN A 589 -15.97 43.33 16.18
C ASN A 589 -15.19 43.69 14.89
N SER A 590 -14.92 42.70 14.03
CA SER A 590 -14.34 42.90 12.70
C SER A 590 -15.45 42.86 11.66
N GLU A 591 -15.79 44.02 11.11
CA GLU A 591 -16.86 44.19 10.11
C GLU A 591 -16.54 43.50 8.76
N MET A 592 -15.32 43.00 8.58
CA MET A 592 -14.82 42.39 7.33
C MET A 592 -15.07 40.88 7.18
N ALA A 593 -15.76 40.22 8.11
CA ALA A 593 -15.93 38.75 8.14
C ALA A 593 -17.40 38.27 8.23
N THR A 594 -18.35 39.07 7.72
CA THR A 594 -19.80 38.86 7.94
C THR A 594 -20.51 37.97 6.90
N SER A 595 -19.85 37.57 5.82
CA SER A 595 -20.46 36.78 4.75
C SER A 595 -20.73 35.32 5.16
N GLY A 596 -22.01 34.97 5.29
CA GLY A 596 -22.47 33.57 5.35
C GLY A 596 -22.29 32.83 4.02
N MET A 597 -22.83 31.62 3.92
CA MET A 597 -22.85 30.89 2.65
C MET A 597 -23.89 31.48 1.71
N SER A 598 -23.61 31.44 0.40
CA SER A 598 -24.55 31.93 -0.60
C SER A 598 -25.86 31.12 -0.62
N ILE A 599 -26.94 31.71 -1.15
CA ILE A 599 -28.23 31.05 -1.35
C ILE A 599 -28.06 29.75 -2.17
N LEU A 600 -27.20 29.79 -3.20
CA LEU A 600 -26.91 28.63 -4.05
C LEU A 600 -25.91 27.63 -3.42
N GLU A 601 -25.03 28.05 -2.50
CA GLU A 601 -24.22 27.14 -1.68
C GLU A 601 -25.03 26.46 -0.57
N THR A 602 -25.98 27.17 0.03
CA THR A 602 -26.85 26.64 1.10
C THR A 602 -27.93 25.70 0.57
N MET A 603 -28.50 25.97 -0.62
CA MET A 603 -29.55 25.16 -1.22
C MET A 603 -29.27 24.83 -2.72
N PRO A 604 -28.21 24.04 -3.02
CA PRO A 604 -27.74 23.82 -4.39
C PRO A 604 -28.76 23.10 -5.28
N LEU A 605 -29.10 23.73 -6.42
CA LEU A 605 -29.98 23.19 -7.47
C LEU A 605 -29.39 21.98 -8.21
N GLY A 606 -28.06 21.87 -8.25
CA GLY A 606 -27.31 20.83 -8.95
C GLY A 606 -25.81 21.07 -8.82
N ASP A 607 -25.01 20.55 -9.75
CA ASP A 607 -23.59 20.88 -9.85
C ASP A 607 -23.37 22.34 -10.23
N SER A 608 -22.24 22.90 -9.81
CA SER A 608 -21.83 24.28 -10.02
C SER A 608 -20.34 24.37 -10.40
N PRO A 609 -19.85 25.51 -10.92
CA PRO A 609 -18.43 25.70 -11.20
C PRO A 609 -17.52 25.57 -9.97
N SER A 610 -18.05 25.77 -8.76
CA SER A 610 -17.31 25.69 -7.50
C SER A 610 -17.47 24.34 -6.77
N ALA A 611 -18.57 23.59 -6.99
CA ALA A 611 -18.84 22.35 -6.27
C ALA A 611 -19.79 21.38 -7.00
N PHE A 612 -19.59 20.08 -6.79
CA PHE A 612 -20.50 19.00 -7.21
C PHE A 612 -21.57 18.71 -6.14
N CYS A 613 -22.79 18.40 -6.57
CA CYS A 613 -23.93 18.08 -5.70
C CYS A 613 -24.41 16.65 -5.95
N PHE A 614 -24.33 15.78 -4.93
CA PHE A 614 -24.64 14.34 -5.04
C PHE A 614 -26.07 13.99 -4.63
N GLY A 615 -26.71 14.85 -3.83
CA GLY A 615 -28.06 14.62 -3.34
C GLY A 615 -28.48 15.66 -2.31
N ARG A 616 -29.79 15.74 -2.05
CA ARG A 616 -30.40 16.62 -1.05
C ARG A 616 -31.63 15.95 -0.46
N PHE A 617 -31.88 16.19 0.82
CA PHE A 617 -32.99 15.58 1.56
C PHE A 617 -33.63 16.62 2.49
N LYS A 618 -34.96 16.64 2.56
CA LYS A 618 -35.68 17.39 3.60
C LYS A 618 -35.53 16.63 4.92
N VAL A 619 -35.21 17.34 6.00
CA VAL A 619 -34.87 16.78 7.32
C VAL A 619 -35.39 17.66 8.44
N ASP A 620 -35.65 17.02 9.58
CA ASP A 620 -36.18 17.66 10.77
C ASP A 620 -35.03 17.94 11.74
N LEU A 621 -34.62 19.21 11.86
CA LEU A 621 -33.51 19.61 12.71
C LEU A 621 -34.04 20.11 14.07
N PHE A 622 -33.47 19.61 15.16
CA PHE A 622 -33.80 19.99 16.52
C PHE A 622 -32.57 20.57 17.22
N LEU A 623 -32.60 21.86 17.55
CA LEU A 623 -31.58 22.50 18.38
C LEU A 623 -31.89 22.29 19.87
N MET A 624 -30.87 21.98 20.66
CA MET A 624 -30.94 21.67 22.08
C MET A 624 -29.78 22.33 22.84
N GLU A 625 -30.00 22.68 24.11
CA GLU A 625 -29.00 23.20 25.03
C GLU A 625 -28.73 22.16 26.13
N GLN A 626 -27.46 21.92 26.47
CA GLN A 626 -27.07 20.94 27.49
C GLN A 626 -27.70 21.27 28.85
N GLY A 627 -28.39 20.29 29.43
CA GLY A 627 -29.18 20.47 30.66
C GLY A 627 -30.60 21.02 30.45
N ARG A 628 -31.00 21.34 29.20
CA ARG A 628 -32.38 21.71 28.82
C ARG A 628 -32.91 20.84 27.67
N GLU A 629 -32.60 19.55 27.67
CA GLU A 629 -32.92 18.60 26.58
C GLU A 629 -34.42 18.42 26.28
N SER A 630 -35.30 18.90 27.14
CA SER A 630 -36.75 18.99 26.94
C SER A 630 -37.19 20.21 26.11
N GLN A 631 -36.37 21.26 26.05
CA GLN A 631 -36.63 22.50 25.29
C GLN A 631 -35.98 22.42 23.91
N ARG A 632 -36.56 21.58 23.04
CA ARG A 632 -36.06 21.35 21.68
C ARG A 632 -36.69 22.35 20.70
N LEU A 633 -35.87 23.15 20.03
CA LEU A 633 -36.32 24.07 18.99
C LEU A 633 -36.33 23.36 17.64
N TYR A 634 -37.53 23.17 17.07
CA TYR A 634 -37.72 22.56 15.76
C TYR A 634 -37.42 23.55 14.63
N LEU A 635 -36.64 23.10 13.65
CA LEU A 635 -36.09 23.86 12.54
C LEU A 635 -36.13 23.00 11.26
N PRO A 636 -37.22 23.02 10.47
CA PRO A 636 -37.28 22.26 9.23
C PRO A 636 -36.18 22.72 8.25
N CYS A 637 -35.39 21.78 7.71
CA CYS A 637 -34.23 22.08 6.88
C CYS A 637 -34.16 21.18 5.63
N PHE A 638 -33.33 21.58 4.65
CA PHE A 638 -32.70 20.65 3.71
C PHE A 638 -31.29 20.33 4.17
N ILE A 639 -30.84 19.09 3.99
CA ILE A 639 -29.41 18.71 4.05
C ILE A 639 -28.94 18.27 2.66
N SER A 640 -27.83 18.84 2.19
CA SER A 640 -27.26 18.60 0.86
C SER A 640 -25.86 17.98 0.96
N ILE A 641 -25.56 17.01 0.08
CA ILE A 641 -24.26 16.35 -0.04
C ILE A 641 -23.46 17.03 -1.16
N VAL A 642 -22.36 17.68 -0.79
CA VAL A 642 -21.59 18.55 -1.69
C VAL A 642 -20.09 18.23 -1.64
N ARG A 643 -19.39 18.29 -2.77
CA ARG A 643 -17.91 18.23 -2.86
C ARG A 643 -17.40 19.47 -3.58
N PRO A 644 -16.75 20.44 -2.90
CA PRO A 644 -16.16 21.59 -3.57
C PRO A 644 -15.03 21.18 -4.50
N GLN A 645 -14.92 21.79 -5.68
CA GLN A 645 -13.85 21.52 -6.65
C GLN A 645 -12.47 22.04 -6.19
N SER A 646 -12.41 22.71 -5.04
CA SER A 646 -11.21 23.18 -4.35
C SER A 646 -10.58 22.18 -3.38
N GLN A 647 -11.32 21.16 -2.90
CA GLN A 647 -10.85 20.22 -1.89
C GLN A 647 -11.33 18.79 -2.15
N ALA A 648 -10.57 17.78 -1.75
CA ALA A 648 -10.87 16.39 -2.09
C ALA A 648 -12.07 15.80 -1.32
N ASP A 649 -12.42 16.36 -0.16
CA ASP A 649 -13.46 15.88 0.76
C ASP A 649 -14.89 16.30 0.38
N ILE A 650 -15.85 15.43 0.70
CA ILE A 650 -17.26 15.82 0.77
C ILE A 650 -17.56 16.59 2.06
N LEU A 651 -18.61 17.40 2.03
CA LEU A 651 -19.21 18.09 3.16
C LEU A 651 -20.73 17.96 3.09
N PHE A 652 -21.40 18.14 4.24
CA PHE A 652 -22.85 18.34 4.28
C PHE A 652 -23.17 19.79 4.58
N VAL A 653 -24.21 20.33 3.93
CA VAL A 653 -24.77 21.65 4.23
C VAL A 653 -26.22 21.48 4.67
N ALA A 654 -26.55 21.90 5.89
CA ALA A 654 -27.92 21.98 6.38
C ALA A 654 -28.43 23.43 6.34
N ALA A 655 -29.59 23.67 5.72
CA ALA A 655 -30.12 25.00 5.48
C ALA A 655 -31.62 25.10 5.72
N SER A 656 -32.05 26.17 6.39
CA SER A 656 -33.46 26.54 6.57
C SER A 656 -33.93 27.49 5.45
N GLN A 657 -35.24 27.55 5.22
CA GLN A 657 -35.84 28.51 4.27
C GLN A 657 -35.48 29.96 4.67
N ASN A 658 -35.65 30.33 5.94
CA ASN A 658 -35.42 31.69 6.42
C ASN A 658 -33.93 32.11 6.49
N GLY A 659 -32.99 31.16 6.35
CA GLY A 659 -31.54 31.44 6.39
C GLY A 659 -30.91 31.48 7.78
N ASP A 660 -31.67 31.22 8.86
CA ASP A 660 -31.13 31.16 10.23
C ASP A 660 -30.24 29.93 10.45
N VAL A 661 -30.46 28.84 9.71
CA VAL A 661 -29.58 27.67 9.68
C VAL A 661 -28.79 27.68 8.38
N GLN A 662 -27.46 27.61 8.49
CA GLN A 662 -26.50 27.50 7.38
C GLN A 662 -25.32 26.61 7.81
N LEU A 663 -25.61 25.43 8.38
CA LEU A 663 -24.60 24.63 9.06
C LEU A 663 -23.80 23.78 8.07
N ARG A 664 -22.48 23.98 8.04
CA ARG A 664 -21.54 23.17 7.25
C ARG A 664 -20.87 22.11 8.14
N ILE A 665 -20.92 20.85 7.75
CA ILE A 665 -20.25 19.72 8.41
C ILE A 665 -19.15 19.21 7.46
N SER A 666 -17.88 19.23 7.88
CA SER A 666 -16.75 18.83 7.02
C SER A 666 -15.52 18.36 7.82
N GLN A 667 -14.38 18.11 7.16
CA GLN A 667 -13.09 17.91 7.84
C GLN A 667 -12.52 19.22 8.44
N ASN A 668 -12.94 20.40 7.96
CA ASN A 668 -12.27 21.67 8.24
C ASN A 668 -12.84 22.39 9.47
N LYS A 669 -12.11 22.29 10.59
CA LYS A 669 -12.40 22.89 11.91
C LYS A 669 -12.61 24.42 11.90
N HIS A 670 -12.21 25.13 10.85
CA HIS A 670 -12.44 26.57 10.70
C HIS A 670 -13.80 26.92 10.06
N THR A 671 -14.57 25.94 9.57
CA THR A 671 -15.75 26.18 8.72
C THR A 671 -17.07 25.67 9.31
N GLY A 672 -17.04 25.11 10.52
CA GLY A 672 -18.19 24.49 11.18
C GLY A 672 -17.77 23.28 12.03
N PRO A 673 -18.74 22.53 12.61
CA PRO A 673 -18.48 21.27 13.29
C PRO A 673 -17.85 20.23 12.35
N THR A 674 -17.07 19.33 12.93
CA THR A 674 -16.37 18.28 12.17
C THR A 674 -16.98 16.91 12.31
N TRP A 675 -16.47 15.94 11.57
CA TRP A 675 -16.87 14.54 11.70
C TRP A 675 -16.56 13.94 13.10
N GLU A 676 -15.67 14.56 13.89
CA GLU A 676 -15.45 14.26 15.33
C GLU A 676 -16.60 14.73 16.23
N ASP A 677 -17.44 15.64 15.71
CA ASP A 677 -18.62 16.20 16.37
C ASP A 677 -19.92 15.48 16.00
N VAL A 678 -19.87 14.59 14.98
CA VAL A 678 -21.04 13.84 14.49
C VAL A 678 -21.11 12.43 15.08
N ARG A 679 -22.18 12.14 15.83
CA ARG A 679 -22.58 10.80 16.23
C ARG A 679 -23.75 10.31 15.38
N TRP A 680 -23.67 9.08 14.90
CA TRP A 680 -24.63 8.49 13.97
C TRP A 680 -25.51 7.46 14.71
N ARG A 681 -26.83 7.58 14.61
CA ARG A 681 -27.81 6.71 15.30
C ARG A 681 -28.67 5.97 14.28
N ALA A 682 -28.22 4.77 13.90
CA ALA A 682 -28.87 3.96 12.86
C ALA A 682 -30.32 3.59 13.20
N GLU A 683 -30.58 3.15 14.43
CA GLU A 683 -31.90 2.78 14.95
C GLU A 683 -32.99 3.87 14.78
N LYS A 684 -32.59 5.14 14.84
CA LYS A 684 -33.49 6.30 14.87
C LYS A 684 -33.35 7.20 13.64
N PHE A 685 -32.49 6.80 12.68
CA PHE A 685 -32.15 7.57 11.48
C PHE A 685 -31.70 9.01 11.79
N ILE A 686 -30.91 9.19 12.86
CA ILE A 686 -30.51 10.50 13.41
C ILE A 686 -28.99 10.74 13.29
N LEU A 687 -28.62 11.98 12.97
CA LEU A 687 -27.28 12.53 13.16
C LEU A 687 -27.31 13.48 14.37
N GLU A 688 -26.62 13.12 15.45
CA GLU A 688 -26.31 14.00 16.59
C GLU A 688 -25.07 14.82 16.24
N VAL A 689 -25.15 16.15 16.24
CA VAL A 689 -24.02 17.06 15.95
C VAL A 689 -23.75 17.94 17.16
N ARG A 690 -22.56 17.83 17.74
CA ARG A 690 -22.10 18.70 18.84
C ARG A 690 -21.77 20.10 18.30
N LEU A 691 -22.15 21.14 19.04
CA LEU A 691 -21.77 22.53 18.77
C LEU A 691 -21.00 23.13 19.97
N PRO A 692 -20.37 24.31 19.81
CA PRO A 692 -19.79 25.05 20.92
C PRO A 692 -20.80 25.40 22.02
N ARG A 693 -20.30 25.88 23.17
CA ARG A 693 -21.09 26.43 24.29
C ARG A 693 -22.12 25.48 24.91
N GLY A 694 -22.01 24.16 24.68
CA GLY A 694 -22.96 23.18 25.19
C GLY A 694 -24.24 23.05 24.37
N PHE A 695 -24.29 23.62 23.16
CA PHE A 695 -25.38 23.35 22.23
C PHE A 695 -25.18 22.02 21.49
N GLY A 696 -26.28 21.40 21.10
CA GLY A 696 -26.29 20.20 20.27
C GLY A 696 -27.46 20.23 19.30
N ILE A 697 -27.27 19.60 18.14
CA ILE A 697 -28.29 19.41 17.13
C ILE A 697 -28.60 17.93 16.97
N VAL A 698 -29.87 17.61 16.81
CA VAL A 698 -30.34 16.32 16.27
C VAL A 698 -30.93 16.59 14.89
N ILE A 699 -30.32 16.03 13.84
CA ILE A 699 -30.89 16.00 12.49
C ILE A 699 -31.58 14.65 12.32
N GLN A 700 -32.90 14.65 12.26
CA GLN A 700 -33.72 13.47 12.01
C GLN A 700 -34.01 13.34 10.51
N CYS A 701 -33.71 12.15 9.97
CA CYS A 701 -33.78 11.86 8.54
C CYS A 701 -34.81 10.75 8.25
N THR A 702 -35.26 10.67 7.00
CA THR A 702 -35.89 9.43 6.51
C THR A 702 -34.85 8.31 6.42
N GLN A 703 -35.28 7.04 6.49
CA GLN A 703 -34.39 5.87 6.38
C GLN A 703 -33.52 5.92 5.11
N GLN A 704 -34.10 6.33 3.97
CA GLN A 704 -33.38 6.49 2.70
C GLN A 704 -32.32 7.61 2.79
N ALA A 705 -32.70 8.79 3.29
CA ALA A 705 -31.79 9.92 3.45
C ALA A 705 -30.61 9.56 4.38
N TYR A 706 -30.91 8.97 5.54
CA TYR A 706 -29.89 8.52 6.50
C TYR A 706 -28.92 7.51 5.87
N SER A 707 -29.46 6.50 5.18
CA SER A 707 -28.64 5.47 4.50
C SER A 707 -27.73 6.08 3.43
N THR A 708 -28.23 7.01 2.62
CA THR A 708 -27.42 7.69 1.58
C THR A 708 -26.35 8.60 2.19
N LEU A 709 -26.70 9.42 3.19
CA LEU A 709 -25.76 10.28 3.92
C LEU A 709 -24.62 9.45 4.54
N ARG A 710 -24.98 8.39 5.28
CA ARG A 710 -24.00 7.51 5.94
C ARG A 710 -23.11 6.79 4.92
N SER A 711 -23.68 6.28 3.84
CA SER A 711 -22.93 5.58 2.79
C SER A 711 -21.94 6.48 2.07
N MET A 712 -22.33 7.71 1.72
CA MET A 712 -21.44 8.69 1.08
C MET A 712 -20.30 9.11 2.00
N PHE A 713 -20.60 9.37 3.28
CA PHE A 713 -19.59 9.68 4.30
C PHE A 713 -18.59 8.54 4.50
N GLU A 714 -19.07 7.32 4.73
CA GLU A 714 -18.19 6.15 4.88
C GLU A 714 -17.37 5.87 3.63
N PHE A 715 -17.97 5.95 2.44
CA PHE A 715 -17.26 5.73 1.18
C PHE A 715 -16.15 6.77 0.99
N SER A 716 -16.43 8.06 1.19
CA SER A 716 -15.44 9.13 1.08
C SER A 716 -14.27 8.95 2.07
N ASN A 717 -14.58 8.65 3.34
CA ASN A 717 -13.54 8.43 4.35
C ASN A 717 -12.71 7.16 4.08
N LYS A 718 -13.36 6.03 3.75
CA LYS A 718 -12.66 4.77 3.41
C LYS A 718 -11.80 4.91 2.16
N LEU A 719 -12.19 5.78 1.23
CA LEU A 719 -11.48 6.05 -0.02
C LEU A 719 -10.23 6.92 0.24
N HIS A 720 -10.38 8.04 0.96
CA HIS A 720 -9.25 8.92 1.34
C HIS A 720 -8.28 8.28 2.33
N ALA A 721 -8.74 7.41 3.22
CA ALA A 721 -7.87 6.64 4.13
C ALA A 721 -6.80 5.82 3.38
N ASN A 722 -6.99 5.49 2.10
CA ASN A 722 -5.98 4.80 1.30
C ASN A 722 -4.79 5.68 0.90
N LEU A 723 -4.91 7.01 0.97
CA LEU A 723 -3.80 7.94 0.74
C LEU A 723 -2.90 8.12 1.98
N TYR A 724 -3.15 7.35 3.05
CA TYR A 724 -2.35 7.29 4.27
C TYR A 724 -1.76 5.89 4.46
N PRO A 725 -0.67 5.74 5.26
CA PRO A 725 -0.09 4.44 5.55
C PRO A 725 -1.03 3.58 6.40
N ARG A 726 -0.96 2.27 6.19
CA ARG A 726 -1.57 1.27 7.08
C ARG A 726 -0.56 0.82 8.14
N GLN A 727 -0.94 -0.13 8.98
CA GLN A 727 0.03 -0.85 9.81
C GLN A 727 1.10 -1.50 8.91
N ASP A 728 2.35 -1.46 9.37
CA ASP A 728 3.54 -1.99 8.69
C ASP A 728 3.83 -1.37 7.30
N GLU A 729 3.35 -0.14 7.06
CA GLU A 729 3.60 0.63 5.84
C GLU A 729 4.29 1.99 6.11
N ASN A 730 5.26 2.35 5.27
CA ASN A 730 5.90 3.67 5.23
C ASN A 730 5.52 4.42 3.94
N LEU A 731 5.12 5.69 4.01
CA LEU A 731 4.90 6.54 2.83
C LEU A 731 6.25 6.93 2.19
N LEU A 732 6.50 6.52 0.95
CA LEU A 732 7.72 6.87 0.20
C LEU A 732 7.51 8.05 -0.77
N PHE A 733 6.29 8.20 -1.31
CA PHE A 733 5.99 9.16 -2.36
C PHE A 733 4.51 9.56 -2.33
N LYS A 734 4.22 10.87 -2.47
CA LYS A 734 2.89 11.40 -2.78
C LYS A 734 3.02 12.52 -3.82
N SER A 735 2.14 12.55 -4.82
CA SER A 735 2.04 13.63 -5.82
C SER A 735 0.62 13.75 -6.40
N THR A 736 0.36 14.78 -7.19
CA THR A 736 -0.86 15.00 -7.95
C THR A 736 -0.58 14.84 -9.45
N LEU A 737 -1.16 13.82 -10.06
CA LEU A 737 -0.97 13.47 -11.46
C LEU A 737 -1.70 14.45 -12.39
N ARG A 738 -1.05 14.87 -13.49
CA ARG A 738 -1.73 15.63 -14.55
C ARG A 738 -2.86 14.83 -15.16
N SER A 739 -2.63 13.53 -15.35
CA SER A 739 -3.58 12.59 -15.93
C SER A 739 -3.32 11.18 -15.38
N PHE A 740 -4.38 10.43 -15.13
CA PHE A 740 -4.32 9.04 -14.68
C PHE A 740 -5.36 8.19 -15.40
N GLN A 741 -4.93 7.06 -15.97
CA GLN A 741 -5.84 6.08 -16.58
C GLN A 741 -5.64 4.70 -15.96
N TYR A 742 -6.74 4.07 -15.57
CA TYR A 742 -6.78 2.72 -15.03
C TYR A 742 -7.38 1.77 -16.06
N LEU A 743 -6.55 0.86 -16.57
CA LEU A 743 -6.87 -0.08 -17.64
C LEU A 743 -7.04 -1.47 -17.02
N ASP A 744 -8.28 -1.82 -16.66
CA ASP A 744 -8.61 -3.16 -16.15
C ASP A 744 -8.77 -4.18 -17.30
N GLY A 745 -8.34 -5.41 -17.05
CA GLY A 745 -8.51 -6.54 -17.96
C GLY A 745 -9.93 -7.10 -17.97
N ASP A 746 -10.70 -6.92 -16.89
CA ASP A 746 -12.14 -7.18 -16.91
C ASP A 746 -12.89 -5.97 -17.49
N GLN A 747 -13.45 -6.14 -18.69
CA GLN A 747 -14.24 -5.09 -19.35
C GLN A 747 -15.52 -4.71 -18.59
N GLN A 748 -16.02 -5.54 -17.68
CA GLN A 748 -17.18 -5.24 -16.84
C GLN A 748 -16.80 -4.51 -15.53
N ALA A 749 -15.52 -4.51 -15.14
CA ALA A 749 -15.07 -3.79 -13.96
C ALA A 749 -15.27 -2.27 -14.13
N ARG A 750 -15.73 -1.64 -13.05
CA ARG A 750 -15.96 -0.19 -12.94
C ARG A 750 -15.38 0.40 -11.64
N GLN A 751 -14.23 -0.10 -11.20
CA GLN A 751 -13.55 0.41 -9.99
C GLN A 751 -13.05 1.86 -10.17
N PHE A 752 -12.81 2.28 -11.41
CA PHE A 752 -12.34 3.60 -11.78
C PHE A 752 -12.93 3.99 -13.16
N PRO A 753 -13.04 5.29 -13.50
CA PRO A 753 -13.34 5.73 -14.87
C PRO A 753 -12.38 5.13 -15.91
N LYS A 754 -12.93 4.78 -17.10
CA LYS A 754 -12.16 4.18 -18.21
C LYS A 754 -11.38 5.23 -19.02
N GLU A 755 -11.85 6.46 -19.02
CA GLU A 755 -11.18 7.63 -19.58
C GLU A 755 -10.12 8.16 -18.61
N ALA A 756 -9.15 8.91 -19.13
CA ALA A 756 -8.06 9.44 -18.31
C ALA A 756 -8.53 10.62 -17.44
N VAL A 757 -8.29 10.55 -16.14
CA VAL A 757 -8.79 11.49 -15.13
C VAL A 757 -7.68 12.42 -14.66
N ALA A 758 -7.90 13.73 -14.78
CA ALA A 758 -6.93 14.74 -14.39
C ALA A 758 -6.88 15.02 -12.88
N ASN A 759 -5.73 15.47 -12.38
CA ASN A 759 -5.49 15.90 -10.99
C ASN A 759 -5.72 14.81 -9.93
N CYS A 760 -5.50 13.54 -10.26
CA CYS A 760 -5.61 12.44 -9.30
C CYS A 760 -4.46 12.46 -8.29
N GLU A 761 -4.75 12.24 -7.00
CA GLU A 761 -3.72 12.06 -5.98
C GLU A 761 -3.20 10.63 -6.02
N VAL A 762 -1.87 10.47 -6.12
CA VAL A 762 -1.17 9.18 -6.01
C VAL A 762 -0.33 9.15 -4.73
N ALA A 763 -0.37 8.03 -4.03
CA ALA A 763 0.51 7.74 -2.90
C ALA A 763 1.11 6.34 -3.04
N VAL A 764 2.40 6.19 -2.71
CA VAL A 764 3.12 4.91 -2.75
C VAL A 764 3.73 4.63 -1.40
N PHE A 765 3.42 3.44 -0.89
CA PHE A 765 3.84 2.94 0.40
C PHE A 765 4.75 1.74 0.22
N GLU A 766 5.84 1.69 0.96
CA GLU A 766 6.61 0.47 1.15
C GLU A 766 6.00 -0.34 2.29
N ARG A 767 5.82 -1.63 2.07
CA ARG A 767 5.40 -2.59 3.09
C ARG A 767 6.64 -3.19 3.73
N LEU A 768 6.66 -3.24 5.05
CA LEU A 768 7.78 -3.78 5.82
C LEU A 768 7.32 -4.98 6.66
N LEU A 769 8.27 -5.77 7.14
CA LEU A 769 8.10 -6.68 8.27
C LEU A 769 9.24 -6.42 9.25
N ARG A 770 8.91 -6.20 10.52
CA ARG A 770 9.90 -6.15 11.60
C ARG A 770 9.92 -7.52 12.30
N GLU A 771 11.08 -8.14 12.33
CA GLU A 771 11.33 -9.41 13.02
C GLU A 771 12.23 -9.15 14.23
N GLY A 772 11.84 -9.64 15.42
CA GLY A 772 12.70 -9.65 16.58
C GLY A 772 13.48 -10.96 16.65
N ALA A 773 14.73 -10.97 16.21
CA ALA A 773 15.63 -12.11 16.35
C ALA A 773 16.49 -11.99 17.62
N ALA A 774 17.03 -13.11 18.11
CA ALA A 774 17.90 -13.13 19.28
C ALA A 774 19.24 -12.37 19.07
N THR A 775 19.64 -12.18 17.82
CA THR A 775 20.82 -11.40 17.40
C THR A 775 20.53 -9.91 17.25
N GLY A 776 19.26 -9.50 17.17
CA GLY A 776 18.84 -8.11 16.98
C GLY A 776 17.50 -8.00 16.25
N PRO A 777 16.86 -6.82 16.25
CA PRO A 777 15.73 -6.54 15.36
C PRO A 777 16.22 -6.46 13.91
N ARG A 778 15.41 -6.99 12.96
CA ARG A 778 15.65 -6.87 11.51
C ARG A 778 14.40 -6.33 10.82
N THR A 779 14.57 -5.43 9.85
CA THR A 779 13.50 -4.95 8.98
C THR A 779 13.66 -5.52 7.57
N PHE A 780 12.58 -6.13 7.06
CA PHE A 780 12.54 -6.73 5.72
C PHE A 780 11.53 -6.01 4.83
N HIS A 781 11.89 -5.76 3.57
CA HIS A 781 10.98 -5.25 2.55
C HIS A 781 9.95 -6.33 2.14
N ARG A 782 8.68 -5.93 1.98
CA ARG A 782 7.55 -6.83 1.64
C ARG A 782 6.71 -6.31 0.48
N GLY A 783 7.34 -5.57 -0.43
CA GLY A 783 6.71 -5.00 -1.62
C GLY A 783 6.16 -3.58 -1.40
N TYR A 784 5.29 -3.16 -2.31
CA TYR A 784 4.69 -1.82 -2.30
C TYR A 784 3.17 -1.86 -2.38
N ARG A 785 2.51 -0.80 -1.89
CA ARG A 785 1.12 -0.46 -2.21
C ARG A 785 1.09 0.87 -2.96
N VAL A 786 0.45 0.89 -4.12
CA VAL A 786 0.18 2.10 -4.91
C VAL A 786 -1.30 2.41 -4.78
N ALA A 787 -1.63 3.56 -4.19
CA ALA A 787 -2.99 4.07 -4.08
C ALA A 787 -3.17 5.27 -5.01
N VAL A 788 -4.29 5.33 -5.74
CA VAL A 788 -4.67 6.49 -6.56
C VAL A 788 -6.13 6.85 -6.33
N VAL A 789 -6.42 8.13 -6.17
CA VAL A 789 -7.75 8.70 -5.87
C VAL A 789 -8.10 9.83 -6.84
N THR A 790 -9.35 9.88 -7.29
CA THR A 790 -9.88 10.93 -8.17
C THR A 790 -9.79 12.33 -7.55
N GLY A 791 -9.20 13.27 -8.30
CA GLY A 791 -9.03 14.66 -7.88
C GLY A 791 -10.33 15.41 -7.58
N PRO A 792 -10.24 16.61 -6.96
CA PRO A 792 -11.41 17.38 -6.54
C PRO A 792 -12.27 17.89 -7.70
N ARG A 793 -11.69 18.01 -8.90
CA ARG A 793 -12.39 18.43 -10.14
C ARG A 793 -13.12 17.29 -10.86
N THR A 794 -13.19 16.10 -10.27
CA THR A 794 -13.92 14.94 -10.82
C THR A 794 -15.17 14.68 -9.98
N LYS A 795 -16.36 14.68 -10.59
CA LYS A 795 -17.63 14.38 -9.89
C LYS A 795 -17.65 12.95 -9.37
N THR A 796 -17.26 11.99 -10.21
CA THR A 796 -17.17 10.58 -9.81
C THR A 796 -16.02 10.38 -8.83
N LEU A 797 -16.35 10.12 -7.56
CA LEU A 797 -15.36 9.76 -6.54
C LEU A 797 -14.97 8.30 -6.73
N SER A 798 -13.69 8.02 -7.01
CA SER A 798 -13.19 6.65 -7.25
C SER A 798 -11.74 6.50 -6.79
N GLY A 799 -11.33 5.27 -6.50
CA GLY A 799 -10.00 4.99 -6.00
C GLY A 799 -9.58 3.54 -6.17
N VAL A 800 -8.29 3.36 -6.49
CA VAL A 800 -7.67 2.05 -6.71
C VAL A 800 -6.50 1.86 -5.75
N ASN A 801 -6.29 0.62 -5.32
CA ASN A 801 -5.15 0.20 -4.51
C ASN A 801 -4.55 -1.04 -5.18
N GLN A 802 -3.35 -0.92 -5.73
CA GLN A 802 -2.63 -2.04 -6.32
C GLN A 802 -1.45 -2.42 -5.43
N ILE A 803 -1.36 -3.71 -5.10
CA ILE A 803 -0.25 -4.28 -4.34
C ILE A 803 0.77 -4.83 -5.35
N TYR A 804 2.05 -4.65 -5.03
CA TYR A 804 3.20 -5.21 -5.73
C TYR A 804 3.96 -6.06 -4.74
N THR A 805 4.20 -7.33 -5.08
CA THR A 805 4.78 -8.32 -4.16
C THR A 805 6.21 -8.70 -4.58
N PRO A 806 7.13 -9.05 -3.65
CA PRO A 806 8.48 -9.52 -4.00
C PRO A 806 8.51 -10.72 -4.97
N GLN A 807 7.43 -11.51 -5.00
CA GLN A 807 7.23 -12.69 -5.86
C GLN A 807 6.89 -12.33 -7.32
N THR A 808 6.56 -11.07 -7.61
CA THR A 808 6.03 -10.62 -8.91
C THR A 808 6.91 -9.54 -9.52
N PRO A 809 7.44 -9.70 -10.75
CA PRO A 809 8.29 -8.69 -11.38
C PRO A 809 7.51 -7.41 -11.67
N ILE A 810 8.01 -6.28 -11.18
CA ILE A 810 7.39 -4.95 -11.36
C ILE A 810 7.65 -4.50 -12.80
N GLN A 811 6.66 -4.69 -13.66
CA GLN A 811 6.72 -4.33 -15.09
C GLN A 811 6.31 -2.87 -15.29
N PHE A 812 7.23 -2.04 -15.79
CA PHE A 812 6.96 -0.64 -16.11
C PHE A 812 7.45 -0.23 -17.49
N ALA A 813 6.78 0.78 -18.08
CA ALA A 813 7.23 1.45 -19.30
C ALA A 813 7.17 2.97 -19.10
N CYS A 814 8.28 3.67 -19.35
CA CYS A 814 8.34 5.13 -19.31
C CYS A 814 8.23 5.68 -20.73
N ALA A 815 7.40 6.71 -20.91
CA ALA A 815 7.08 7.31 -22.20
C ALA A 815 6.73 8.80 -22.00
N ARG A 816 6.29 9.46 -23.08
CA ARG A 816 5.56 10.74 -23.00
C ARG A 816 4.17 10.55 -23.58
N ASN A 817 3.18 11.21 -22.99
CA ASN A 817 1.82 11.24 -23.54
C ASN A 817 1.74 12.18 -24.77
N GLU A 818 0.56 12.29 -25.39
CA GLU A 818 0.33 13.19 -26.55
C GLU A 818 0.59 14.66 -26.21
N ALA A 819 0.33 15.08 -24.96
CA ALA A 819 0.66 16.40 -24.43
C ALA A 819 2.15 16.60 -24.09
N LYS A 820 2.99 15.59 -24.33
CA LYS A 820 4.44 15.50 -24.05
C LYS A 820 4.83 15.40 -22.56
N ASP A 821 3.86 15.19 -21.67
CA ASP A 821 4.12 14.99 -20.24
C ASP A 821 4.85 13.65 -19.99
N PRO A 822 5.82 13.62 -19.05
CA PRO A 822 6.48 12.39 -18.61
C PRO A 822 5.45 11.43 -18.01
N THR A 823 5.40 10.21 -18.53
CA THR A 823 4.34 9.23 -18.20
C THR A 823 4.94 7.86 -17.93
N ILE A 824 4.57 7.24 -16.81
CA ILE A 824 4.91 5.85 -16.52
C ILE A 824 3.64 4.97 -16.56
N SER A 825 3.74 3.83 -17.24
CA SER A 825 2.74 2.77 -17.24
C SER A 825 3.23 1.62 -16.36
N LEU A 826 2.52 1.33 -15.28
CA LEU A 826 2.77 0.16 -14.42
C LEU A 826 1.74 -0.93 -14.72
N LYS A 827 2.15 -2.18 -14.94
CA LYS A 827 1.21 -3.32 -14.94
C LYS A 827 0.97 -3.82 -13.53
N PHE A 828 -0.20 -4.40 -13.27
CA PHE A 828 -0.50 -5.11 -12.03
C PHE A 828 -1.15 -6.47 -12.32
N ASP A 829 -0.87 -7.46 -11.46
CA ASP A 829 -1.49 -8.78 -11.47
C ASP A 829 -1.78 -9.21 -10.03
N ASN A 830 -2.98 -8.89 -9.56
CA ASN A 830 -3.51 -9.24 -8.25
C ASN A 830 -4.59 -10.35 -8.42
N GLY A 831 -4.27 -11.37 -9.22
CA GLY A 831 -5.05 -12.60 -9.38
C GLY A 831 -6.32 -12.43 -10.22
N ARG A 832 -7.37 -11.83 -9.65
CA ARG A 832 -8.60 -11.46 -10.40
C ARG A 832 -8.48 -10.10 -11.06
N LEU A 833 -7.80 -9.15 -10.41
CA LEU A 833 -7.53 -7.82 -10.96
C LEU A 833 -6.20 -7.86 -11.71
N LYS A 834 -6.24 -7.73 -13.04
CA LYS A 834 -5.06 -7.69 -13.90
C LYS A 834 -5.20 -6.53 -14.87
N GLY A 835 -4.14 -5.78 -15.12
CA GLY A 835 -4.25 -4.58 -15.96
C GLY A 835 -3.03 -3.68 -15.91
N SER A 836 -3.23 -2.40 -16.21
CA SER A 836 -2.19 -1.37 -16.08
C SER A 836 -2.71 0.00 -15.63
N MET A 837 -1.79 0.80 -15.10
CA MET A 837 -2.00 2.15 -14.58
C MET A 837 -1.06 3.09 -15.34
N ALA A 838 -1.61 3.97 -16.16
CA ALA A 838 -0.86 5.05 -16.82
C ALA A 838 -0.95 6.32 -15.96
N MET A 839 0.20 6.88 -15.57
CA MET A 839 0.32 8.06 -14.72
C MET A 839 1.19 9.12 -15.40
N SER A 840 0.62 10.27 -15.75
CA SER A 840 1.34 11.42 -16.30
C SER A 840 1.65 12.46 -15.21
N PHE A 841 2.92 12.85 -15.09
CA PHE A 841 3.45 13.71 -14.03
C PHE A 841 3.62 15.17 -14.46
N ALA A 842 3.75 16.07 -13.47
CA ALA A 842 4.01 17.48 -13.73
C ALA A 842 5.49 17.79 -14.01
N ASP A 843 6.42 17.08 -13.35
CA ASP A 843 7.87 17.11 -13.58
C ASP A 843 8.37 15.67 -13.88
N GLU A 844 9.34 15.56 -14.77
CA GLU A 844 10.01 14.30 -15.15
C GLU A 844 10.82 13.73 -13.98
N LYS A 845 11.32 14.61 -13.09
CA LYS A 845 11.99 14.20 -11.84
C LYS A 845 11.09 13.39 -10.92
N GLU A 846 9.78 13.68 -10.88
CA GLU A 846 8.84 12.90 -10.07
C GLU A 846 8.62 11.50 -10.65
N MET A 847 8.48 11.40 -11.97
CA MET A 847 8.36 10.11 -12.66
C MET A 847 9.62 9.26 -12.46
N VAL A 848 10.83 9.84 -12.63
CA VAL A 848 12.11 9.16 -12.40
C VAL A 848 12.30 8.78 -10.94
N ARG A 849 11.87 9.62 -9.99
CA ARG A 849 11.87 9.29 -8.55
C ARG A 849 10.97 8.10 -8.26
N LEU A 850 9.73 8.09 -8.77
CA LEU A 850 8.80 6.97 -8.60
C LEU A 850 9.37 5.67 -9.20
N GLN A 851 9.93 5.72 -10.40
CA GLN A 851 10.60 4.59 -11.04
C GLN A 851 11.74 4.03 -10.18
N SER A 852 12.59 4.91 -9.62
CA SER A 852 13.74 4.54 -8.79
C SER A 852 13.32 3.98 -7.42
N LEU A 853 12.23 4.49 -6.84
CA LEU A 853 11.63 3.95 -5.63
C LEU A 853 11.10 2.54 -5.86
N LEU A 854 10.24 2.34 -6.86
CA LEU A 854 9.68 1.01 -7.18
C LEU A 854 10.75 -0.02 -7.54
N SER A 855 11.84 0.41 -8.17
CA SER A 855 12.98 -0.47 -8.51
C SER A 855 13.88 -0.79 -7.30
N GLY A 856 13.72 -0.08 -6.16
CA GLY A 856 14.59 -0.20 -4.99
C GLY A 856 15.99 0.42 -5.18
N THR A 857 16.19 1.24 -6.20
CA THR A 857 17.51 1.78 -6.62
C THR A 857 17.80 3.20 -6.13
N VAL A 858 16.84 3.83 -5.46
CA VAL A 858 16.99 5.13 -4.79
C VAL A 858 18.17 5.11 -3.80
N VAL A 859 18.83 6.25 -3.66
CA VAL A 859 19.79 6.53 -2.58
C VAL A 859 19.15 7.63 -1.74
N ASN A 860 18.96 7.38 -0.44
CA ASN A 860 18.42 8.37 0.49
C ASN A 860 19.51 9.36 0.94
N ARG A 861 19.23 10.24 1.91
CA ARG A 861 20.18 11.25 2.39
C ARG A 861 21.25 10.71 3.33
N ASP A 862 20.95 9.54 3.88
CA ASP A 862 21.60 8.80 4.95
C ASP A 862 22.05 7.42 4.42
N GLU A 863 22.39 7.40 3.13
CA GLU A 863 22.87 6.26 2.35
C GLU A 863 23.87 6.74 1.30
N GLN A 864 24.89 5.93 1.01
CA GLN A 864 25.85 6.21 -0.06
C GLN A 864 26.11 5.00 -0.96
N VAL A 865 26.83 5.22 -2.07
CA VAL A 865 27.10 4.22 -3.10
C VAL A 865 28.54 3.73 -2.97
N TYR A 866 28.74 2.69 -2.17
CA TYR A 866 30.06 2.14 -1.86
C TYR A 866 30.80 1.59 -3.09
N CYS A 867 30.08 1.02 -4.07
CA CYS A 867 30.68 0.69 -5.37
C CYS A 867 29.68 0.70 -6.53
N SER A 868 30.20 0.87 -7.75
CA SER A 868 29.47 0.65 -9.00
C SER A 868 30.42 0.09 -10.06
N ILE A 869 30.21 -1.17 -10.45
CA ILE A 869 31.25 -2.01 -11.06
C ILE A 869 30.65 -2.82 -12.23
N PRO A 870 31.35 -2.93 -13.37
CA PRO A 870 30.89 -3.76 -14.50
C PRO A 870 30.97 -5.25 -14.19
N LEU A 871 30.07 -6.02 -14.81
CA LEU A 871 30.01 -7.49 -14.71
C LEU A 871 30.23 -8.14 -16.07
N SER A 872 30.88 -9.30 -16.06
CA SER A 872 30.99 -10.22 -17.21
C SER A 872 29.85 -11.25 -17.25
N GLY A 873 29.18 -11.49 -16.11
CA GLY A 873 27.97 -12.30 -16.03
C GLY A 873 27.55 -12.56 -14.57
N VAL A 874 26.27 -12.95 -14.38
CA VAL A 874 25.71 -13.38 -13.09
C VAL A 874 24.83 -14.60 -13.30
N TRP A 875 24.97 -15.59 -12.43
CA TRP A 875 24.18 -16.82 -12.43
C TRP A 875 23.56 -17.06 -11.05
N PHE A 876 22.36 -17.64 -11.06
CA PHE A 876 21.59 -17.95 -9.87
C PHE A 876 21.30 -19.46 -9.84
N SER A 877 21.61 -20.12 -8.73
CA SER A 877 21.51 -21.58 -8.62
C SER A 877 21.02 -22.01 -7.22
N GLU A 878 20.28 -23.12 -7.13
CA GLU A 878 19.98 -23.83 -5.87
C GLU A 878 21.07 -24.87 -5.55
N ARG A 879 21.99 -25.12 -6.48
CA ARG A 879 23.05 -26.15 -6.41
C ARG A 879 24.44 -25.58 -6.66
N TYR A 880 25.41 -26.07 -5.91
CA TYR A 880 26.83 -25.80 -6.10
C TYR A 880 27.39 -26.60 -7.29
N GLY A 881 28.26 -25.98 -8.08
CA GLY A 881 28.85 -26.57 -9.28
C GLY A 881 27.93 -26.59 -10.52
N ASN A 882 26.60 -26.55 -10.36
CA ASN A 882 25.69 -26.34 -11.49
C ASN A 882 25.40 -24.85 -11.72
N THR A 883 25.37 -24.43 -12.99
CA THR A 883 24.93 -23.09 -13.43
C THR A 883 23.63 -23.14 -14.26
N LEU A 884 23.06 -24.34 -14.45
CA LEU A 884 21.85 -24.60 -15.23
C LEU A 884 20.76 -25.22 -14.35
N ASP A 885 20.34 -24.50 -13.31
CA ASP A 885 19.33 -24.95 -12.35
C ASP A 885 17.89 -24.63 -12.77
N LYS A 886 17.01 -25.63 -12.67
CA LYS A 886 15.63 -25.62 -13.23
C LYS A 886 14.68 -24.71 -12.44
N GLY A 887 14.76 -23.42 -12.74
CA GLY A 887 13.87 -22.38 -12.23
C GLY A 887 14.53 -21.00 -12.27
N LEU A 888 15.85 -20.96 -12.09
CA LEU A 888 16.64 -19.73 -12.00
C LEU A 888 17.35 -19.33 -13.32
N VAL A 889 17.25 -20.15 -14.37
CA VAL A 889 17.75 -19.82 -15.72
C VAL A 889 17.13 -18.54 -16.27
N THR A 890 15.81 -18.32 -16.14
CA THR A 890 15.15 -17.12 -16.67
C THR A 890 15.67 -15.83 -16.00
N LEU A 891 16.01 -15.88 -14.71
CA LEU A 891 16.63 -14.77 -13.99
C LEU A 891 18.09 -14.55 -14.42
N SER A 892 18.86 -15.63 -14.60
CA SER A 892 20.24 -15.58 -15.09
C SER A 892 20.34 -15.06 -16.54
N GLY A 893 19.31 -15.32 -17.36
CA GLY A 893 19.23 -14.93 -18.77
C GLY A 893 19.01 -13.44 -19.03
N LEU A 894 18.82 -12.60 -18.00
CA LEU A 894 18.58 -11.16 -18.13
C LEU A 894 19.83 -10.31 -18.43
N GLY A 895 21.00 -10.91 -18.70
CA GLY A 895 22.14 -10.17 -19.28
C GLY A 895 22.80 -9.14 -18.35
N TRP A 896 22.80 -9.42 -17.05
CA TRP A 896 23.37 -8.57 -15.99
C TRP A 896 24.80 -8.11 -16.30
N ASN A 897 25.01 -6.80 -16.40
CA ASN A 897 26.26 -6.20 -16.90
C ASN A 897 26.86 -5.14 -15.97
N ARG A 898 26.16 -4.76 -14.89
CA ARG A 898 26.66 -3.85 -13.85
C ARG A 898 26.07 -4.24 -12.50
N VAL A 899 26.86 -4.09 -11.44
CA VAL A 899 26.42 -4.18 -10.05
C VAL A 899 26.71 -2.86 -9.32
N LYS A 900 25.81 -2.47 -8.43
CA LYS A 900 25.93 -1.27 -7.59
C LYS A 900 25.59 -1.66 -6.15
N VAL A 901 26.44 -1.28 -5.21
CA VAL A 901 26.19 -1.48 -3.78
C VAL A 901 25.77 -0.15 -3.16
N ILE A 902 24.64 -0.15 -2.44
CA ILE A 902 24.10 0.98 -1.69
C ILE A 902 23.97 0.51 -0.23
N ASN A 903 24.39 1.32 0.73
CA ASN A 903 24.19 1.04 2.15
C ASN A 903 24.05 2.36 2.93
N SER A 904 23.75 2.30 4.22
CA SER A 904 23.76 3.47 5.12
C SER A 904 25.08 4.22 5.07
N ASP A 905 25.00 5.55 5.13
CA ASP A 905 26.16 6.40 5.36
C ASP A 905 26.43 6.43 6.87
N GLY A 906 27.48 5.71 7.31
CA GLY A 906 27.78 5.48 8.72
C GLY A 906 28.59 6.61 9.37
N ASP A 907 28.54 6.69 10.69
CA ASP A 907 29.30 7.67 11.51
C ASP A 907 30.79 7.27 11.67
N GLY A 908 31.28 6.37 10.80
CA GLY A 908 32.61 5.74 10.85
C GLY A 908 33.11 5.33 9.46
N ASP A 909 34.39 4.95 9.38
CA ASP A 909 35.16 4.87 8.13
C ASP A 909 34.79 3.69 7.19
N ARG A 910 33.84 2.82 7.60
CA ARG A 910 33.46 1.57 6.90
C ARG A 910 31.95 1.27 7.04
N PRO A 911 31.33 0.56 6.09
CA PRO A 911 29.90 0.21 6.15
C PRO A 911 29.59 -0.92 7.14
N ASP A 912 28.46 -0.80 7.84
CA ASP A 912 27.83 -1.91 8.56
C ASP A 912 27.26 -2.93 7.57
N CYS A 913 27.84 -4.13 7.49
CA CYS A 913 27.39 -5.19 6.59
C CYS A 913 26.62 -6.34 7.28
N VAL A 914 26.49 -6.30 8.61
CA VAL A 914 25.78 -7.29 9.43
C VAL A 914 24.63 -6.59 10.16
N LEU A 915 23.45 -7.25 10.20
CA LEU A 915 22.16 -6.66 10.60
C LEU A 915 21.80 -5.38 9.82
N ALA A 916 22.32 -5.27 8.58
CA ALA A 916 22.24 -4.08 7.76
C ALA A 916 20.87 -3.94 7.07
N ASP A 917 19.91 -3.30 7.76
CA ASP A 917 18.57 -2.97 7.26
C ASP A 917 18.53 -2.21 5.90
N ARG A 918 19.67 -1.68 5.42
CA ARG A 918 19.78 -0.85 4.20
C ARG A 918 20.69 -1.41 3.10
N LEU A 919 21.50 -2.44 3.38
CA LEU A 919 22.48 -2.95 2.42
C LEU A 919 21.79 -3.58 1.20
N ARG A 920 22.02 -2.99 0.03
CA ARG A 920 21.38 -3.34 -1.24
C ARG A 920 22.40 -3.56 -2.33
N VAL A 921 22.39 -4.76 -2.90
CA VAL A 921 23.09 -5.11 -4.13
C VAL A 921 22.12 -4.99 -5.30
N VAL A 922 22.29 -3.96 -6.11
CA VAL A 922 21.50 -3.70 -7.31
C VAL A 922 22.25 -4.26 -8.51
N TYR A 923 21.72 -5.31 -9.12
CA TYR A 923 22.13 -5.80 -10.42
C TYR A 923 21.36 -5.06 -11.52
N GLU A 924 22.05 -4.67 -12.59
CA GLU A 924 21.47 -3.93 -13.72
C GLU A 924 21.73 -4.63 -15.06
N SER A 925 20.77 -4.48 -15.96
CA SER A 925 20.81 -4.90 -17.37
C SER A 925 20.09 -3.87 -18.25
N LYS A 926 19.86 -4.15 -19.54
CA LYS A 926 19.00 -3.30 -20.39
C LYS A 926 17.51 -3.64 -20.21
N GLU A 927 17.25 -4.84 -19.71
CA GLU A 927 15.96 -5.49 -19.57
C GLU A 927 15.30 -5.14 -18.22
N GLY A 928 16.10 -4.88 -17.19
CA GLY A 928 15.62 -4.51 -15.86
C GLY A 928 16.71 -4.38 -14.79
N THR A 929 16.27 -4.30 -13.53
CA THR A 929 17.10 -4.24 -12.33
C THR A 929 16.63 -5.25 -11.29
N LEU A 930 17.54 -5.98 -10.66
CA LEU A 930 17.28 -6.82 -9.49
C LEU A 930 17.94 -6.19 -8.26
N THR A 931 17.15 -5.83 -7.26
CA THR A 931 17.63 -5.32 -5.98
C THR A 931 17.56 -6.46 -4.95
N ASP A 932 18.73 -6.99 -4.57
CA ASP A 932 18.92 -7.98 -3.50
C ASP A 932 19.27 -7.24 -2.20
N ARG A 933 18.49 -7.42 -1.14
CA ARG A 933 18.68 -6.79 0.18
C ARG A 933 19.42 -7.74 1.12
N ILE A 934 20.59 -7.35 1.62
CA ILE A 934 21.46 -8.19 2.46
C ILE A 934 21.30 -7.77 3.92
N ASN A 935 20.15 -8.12 4.50
CA ASN A 935 19.92 -8.07 5.95
C ASN A 935 20.16 -9.48 6.53
N VAL A 936 21.27 -9.64 7.26
CA VAL A 936 21.82 -10.94 7.68
C VAL A 936 22.31 -10.86 9.13
N ALA A 937 22.09 -11.92 9.91
CA ALA A 937 22.63 -12.05 11.26
C ALA A 937 24.10 -12.56 11.24
N PRO A 938 24.88 -12.36 12.31
CA PRO A 938 26.25 -12.89 12.40
C PRO A 938 26.31 -14.39 12.10
N GLY A 939 27.18 -14.80 11.17
CA GLY A 939 27.32 -16.18 10.71
C GLY A 939 26.43 -16.58 9.52
N GLU A 940 25.44 -15.77 9.14
CA GLU A 940 24.56 -16.07 7.99
C GLU A 940 25.20 -15.71 6.64
N PHE A 941 26.11 -14.74 6.59
CA PHE A 941 26.77 -14.33 5.34
C PHE A 941 27.99 -15.20 5.04
N LYS A 942 28.01 -15.81 3.85
CA LYS A 942 29.09 -16.72 3.43
C LYS A 942 29.46 -16.51 1.97
N ILE A 943 30.76 -16.48 1.70
CA ILE A 943 31.34 -16.29 0.36
C ILE A 943 32.24 -17.46 -0.03
N ARG A 944 32.46 -17.65 -1.32
CA ARG A 944 33.50 -18.51 -1.87
C ARG A 944 34.16 -17.82 -3.05
N LEU A 945 35.49 -17.86 -3.10
CA LEU A 945 36.25 -17.48 -4.29
C LEU A 945 36.56 -18.71 -5.14
N ASP A 946 36.46 -18.55 -6.45
CA ASP A 946 36.81 -19.60 -7.42
C ASP A 946 38.34 -19.69 -7.57
N VAL A 947 38.88 -20.90 -7.64
CA VAL A 947 40.33 -21.17 -7.76
C VAL A 947 40.78 -21.18 -9.23
N GLN A 948 39.90 -21.61 -10.14
CA GLN A 948 40.16 -21.68 -11.58
C GLN A 948 39.82 -20.33 -12.27
N ASN A 949 38.81 -19.62 -11.76
CA ASN A 949 38.39 -18.32 -12.31
C ASN A 949 38.67 -17.20 -11.29
N PRO A 950 39.87 -16.57 -11.27
CA PRO A 950 40.22 -15.58 -10.24
C PRO A 950 39.23 -14.39 -10.18
N ASN A 951 38.65 -13.97 -11.31
CA ASN A 951 37.64 -12.91 -11.33
C ASN A 951 36.20 -13.41 -11.03
N CYS A 952 36.03 -14.54 -10.34
CA CYS A 952 34.72 -15.12 -10.01
C CYS A 952 34.54 -15.26 -8.49
N MET A 953 33.38 -14.80 -8.01
CA MET A 953 32.96 -14.83 -6.61
C MET A 953 31.58 -15.47 -6.51
N MET A 954 31.38 -16.31 -5.50
CA MET A 954 30.09 -16.92 -5.16
C MET A 954 29.63 -16.40 -3.81
N ILE A 955 28.38 -15.93 -3.71
CA ILE A 955 27.72 -15.52 -2.47
C ILE A 955 26.62 -16.52 -2.15
N PHE A 956 26.59 -17.04 -0.93
CA PHE A 956 25.46 -17.83 -0.43
C PHE A 956 24.36 -16.91 0.11
N ARG A 957 23.09 -17.25 -0.17
CA ARG A 957 21.91 -16.52 0.31
C ARG A 957 20.86 -17.50 0.83
N GLN A 958 20.34 -17.24 2.03
CA GLN A 958 19.17 -17.92 2.59
C GLN A 958 17.90 -17.64 1.75
N PRO A 959 16.79 -18.40 1.92
CA PRO A 959 15.52 -18.15 1.24
C PRO A 959 15.06 -16.70 1.42
N GLN A 960 14.98 -15.96 0.30
CA GLN A 960 14.89 -14.51 0.29
C GLN A 960 13.48 -14.00 -0.02
N VAL A 961 12.93 -13.23 0.91
CA VAL A 961 11.54 -12.77 0.91
C VAL A 961 11.36 -11.30 0.50
N ASP A 962 12.45 -10.60 0.24
CA ASP A 962 12.52 -9.13 0.17
C ASP A 962 13.26 -8.57 -1.07
N ALA A 963 13.63 -9.45 -2.01
CA ALA A 963 14.18 -9.05 -3.30
C ALA A 963 13.16 -8.28 -4.15
N THR A 964 13.62 -7.34 -4.98
CA THR A 964 12.76 -6.62 -5.93
C THR A 964 13.32 -6.73 -7.34
N LEU A 965 12.61 -7.43 -8.23
CA LEU A 965 12.89 -7.42 -9.67
C LEU A 965 11.95 -6.43 -10.37
N ALA A 966 12.52 -5.47 -11.08
CA ALA A 966 11.79 -4.47 -11.86
C ALA A 966 12.26 -4.47 -13.32
N VAL A 967 11.33 -4.32 -14.28
CA VAL A 967 11.53 -4.72 -15.68
C VAL A 967 11.03 -3.62 -16.64
N GLY A 968 11.89 -3.20 -17.56
CA GLY A 968 11.70 -2.03 -18.42
C GLY A 968 11.08 -2.34 -19.79
N GLY A 969 10.07 -1.55 -20.18
CA GLY A 969 9.23 -1.77 -21.36
C GLY A 969 9.85 -1.59 -22.76
N ALA A 970 11.16 -1.51 -22.92
CA ALA A 970 11.80 -1.48 -24.26
C ALA A 970 11.62 -2.81 -25.02
N SER A 971 11.63 -3.92 -24.27
CA SER A 971 11.17 -5.24 -24.72
C SER A 971 10.87 -6.05 -23.46
N PHE A 972 9.60 -6.20 -23.09
CA PHE A 972 9.25 -7.06 -21.95
C PHE A 972 9.79 -8.48 -22.21
N PRO A 973 10.52 -9.10 -21.25
CA PRO A 973 10.91 -10.49 -21.34
C PRO A 973 9.68 -11.35 -21.61
N ARG A 974 9.74 -12.21 -22.64
CA ARG A 974 8.57 -12.99 -23.07
C ARG A 974 8.09 -13.96 -21.98
N ASP A 975 9.01 -14.35 -21.09
CA ASP A 975 8.79 -15.26 -19.98
C ASP A 975 8.65 -14.53 -18.62
N THR A 976 7.64 -13.65 -18.50
CA THR A 976 7.32 -13.02 -17.21
C THR A 976 6.85 -14.03 -16.16
N ALA A 977 6.27 -15.17 -16.59
CA ALA A 977 5.86 -16.27 -15.72
C ALA A 977 7.08 -16.99 -15.11
N GLY A 978 8.11 -17.30 -15.91
CA GLY A 978 9.37 -17.87 -15.42
C GLY A 978 10.15 -16.92 -14.53
N LEU A 979 10.07 -15.60 -14.74
CA LEU A 979 10.62 -14.62 -13.79
C LEU A 979 9.89 -14.63 -12.43
N ALA A 980 8.55 -14.71 -12.43
CA ALA A 980 7.78 -14.86 -11.19
C ALA A 980 8.04 -16.22 -10.51
N HIS A 981 8.23 -17.29 -11.29
CA HIS A 981 8.64 -18.60 -10.77
C HIS A 981 10.04 -18.55 -10.15
N ALA A 982 11.02 -17.89 -10.79
CA ALA A 982 12.36 -17.71 -10.26
C ALA A 982 12.35 -16.95 -8.92
N LEU A 983 11.57 -15.86 -8.80
CA LEU A 983 11.39 -15.14 -7.54
C LEU A 983 10.75 -16.03 -6.46
N SER A 984 9.78 -16.86 -6.84
CA SER A 984 9.13 -17.83 -5.94
C SER A 984 10.07 -18.94 -5.47
N VAL A 985 11.00 -19.40 -6.33
CA VAL A 985 12.08 -20.34 -5.96
C VAL A 985 13.05 -19.66 -4.98
N LEU A 986 13.50 -18.43 -5.26
CA LEU A 986 14.37 -17.67 -4.35
C LEU A 986 13.73 -17.46 -2.97
N GLN A 987 12.40 -17.37 -2.88
CA GLN A 987 11.68 -17.25 -1.61
C GLN A 987 11.62 -18.54 -0.80
N GLN A 988 11.76 -19.71 -1.44
CA GLN A 988 11.56 -21.02 -0.83
C GLN A 988 12.87 -21.78 -0.58
N SER A 989 13.86 -21.58 -1.44
CA SER A 989 15.14 -22.29 -1.43
C SER A 989 16.30 -21.35 -1.11
N ALA A 990 17.29 -21.86 -0.38
CA ALA A 990 18.59 -21.20 -0.31
C ALA A 990 19.27 -21.25 -1.69
N SER A 991 20.07 -20.23 -2.02
CA SER A 991 20.65 -20.06 -3.35
C SER A 991 22.09 -19.57 -3.32
N ILE A 992 22.80 -19.78 -4.43
CA ILE A 992 24.13 -19.25 -4.69
C ILE A 992 24.01 -18.20 -5.80
N ARG A 993 24.55 -17.01 -5.54
CA ARG A 993 24.78 -15.94 -6.52
C ARG A 993 26.22 -16.08 -7.03
N THR A 994 26.43 -16.42 -8.29
CA THR A 994 27.78 -16.45 -8.89
C THR A 994 27.97 -15.21 -9.73
N LEU A 995 28.96 -14.37 -9.41
CA LEU A 995 29.28 -13.13 -10.12
C LEU A 995 30.67 -13.25 -10.77
N SER A 996 30.78 -12.87 -12.04
CA SER A 996 32.05 -12.79 -12.76
C SER A 996 32.37 -11.34 -13.15
N PHE A 997 33.60 -10.91 -12.87
CA PHE A 997 34.08 -9.53 -13.03
C PHE A 997 35.06 -9.41 -14.20
N PRO A 998 35.12 -8.27 -14.92
CA PRO A 998 36.14 -8.04 -15.94
C PRO A 998 37.59 -8.00 -15.40
N LYS A 999 37.75 -7.64 -14.12
CA LYS A 999 39.05 -7.57 -13.42
C LYS A 999 38.95 -8.17 -12.02
N LEU A 1000 40.12 -8.44 -11.42
CA LEU A 1000 40.24 -8.83 -10.02
C LEU A 1000 40.01 -7.65 -9.05
N GLU A 1001 40.55 -6.46 -9.39
CA GLU A 1001 40.33 -5.19 -8.66
C GLU A 1001 38.83 -4.86 -8.50
N ASP A 1002 38.03 -5.19 -9.51
CA ASP A 1002 36.58 -4.99 -9.55
C ASP A 1002 35.85 -5.96 -8.60
N LEU A 1003 36.36 -7.19 -8.45
CA LEU A 1003 35.87 -8.17 -7.47
C LEU A 1003 36.18 -7.71 -6.04
N HIS A 1004 37.42 -7.30 -5.75
CA HIS A 1004 37.84 -6.88 -4.40
C HIS A 1004 37.03 -5.68 -3.89
N LYS A 1005 36.80 -4.67 -4.73
CA LYS A 1005 35.96 -3.51 -4.34
C LYS A 1005 34.51 -3.89 -4.05
N PHE A 1006 33.97 -4.86 -4.79
CA PHE A 1006 32.62 -5.37 -4.55
C PHE A 1006 32.55 -6.19 -3.25
N GLU A 1007 33.54 -7.05 -3.00
CA GLU A 1007 33.68 -7.82 -1.75
C GLU A 1007 33.80 -6.90 -0.53
N THR A 1008 34.66 -5.88 -0.57
CA THR A 1008 34.78 -4.88 0.51
C THR A 1008 33.45 -4.17 0.76
N ALA A 1009 32.71 -3.81 -0.30
CA ALA A 1009 31.44 -3.08 -0.19
C ALA A 1009 30.28 -3.89 0.40
N ILE A 1010 30.34 -5.23 0.37
CA ILE A 1010 29.29 -6.12 0.93
C ILE A 1010 29.70 -6.86 2.21
N THR A 1011 30.96 -6.75 2.64
CA THR A 1011 31.49 -7.40 3.85
C THR A 1011 32.06 -6.43 4.89
N GLY A 1012 32.56 -5.26 4.48
CA GLY A 1012 33.36 -4.36 5.32
C GLY A 1012 34.85 -4.75 5.44
N PHE A 1013 35.24 -5.90 4.90
CA PHE A 1013 36.62 -6.41 4.91
C PHE A 1013 37.41 -5.94 3.70
N GLU A 1014 38.56 -5.33 3.94
CA GLU A 1014 39.48 -4.89 2.90
C GLU A 1014 40.41 -6.02 2.46
N VAL A 1015 40.54 -6.25 1.15
CA VAL A 1015 41.42 -7.28 0.60
C VAL A 1015 42.86 -6.78 0.49
N LEU A 1016 43.75 -7.32 1.31
CA LEU A 1016 45.18 -6.97 1.32
C LEU A 1016 46.00 -7.81 0.32
N TYR A 1017 45.64 -9.08 0.15
CA TYR A 1017 46.32 -10.02 -0.76
C TYR A 1017 45.30 -10.98 -1.38
N ASP A 1018 45.54 -11.36 -2.64
CA ASP A 1018 44.87 -12.45 -3.34
C ASP A 1018 45.85 -13.07 -4.35
N GLY A 1019 45.99 -14.39 -4.34
CA GLY A 1019 46.97 -15.12 -5.14
C GLY A 1019 46.75 -16.63 -5.10
N ILE A 1020 47.47 -17.38 -5.94
CA ILE A 1020 47.31 -18.84 -6.05
C ILE A 1020 48.61 -19.53 -5.63
N ALA A 1021 48.55 -20.27 -4.52
CA ALA A 1021 49.63 -21.14 -4.10
C ALA A 1021 49.61 -22.44 -4.93
N SER A 1022 50.80 -22.88 -5.35
CA SER A 1022 51.00 -24.17 -6.05
C SER A 1022 50.77 -25.38 -5.15
N VAL A 1023 50.98 -25.20 -3.83
CA VAL A 1023 50.75 -26.19 -2.78
C VAL A 1023 50.32 -25.47 -1.50
N PHE A 1024 49.31 -26.01 -0.82
CA PHE A 1024 49.00 -25.73 0.57
C PHE A 1024 49.05 -27.03 1.37
N ALA A 1025 49.81 -27.08 2.46
CA ALA A 1025 50.01 -28.29 3.25
C ALA A 1025 49.87 -28.07 4.75
N ILE A 1026 49.29 -29.07 5.43
CA ILE A 1026 49.08 -29.11 6.89
C ILE A 1026 49.94 -30.25 7.45
N ALA A 1027 50.88 -29.96 8.34
CA ALA A 1027 51.76 -30.96 8.94
C ALA A 1027 51.09 -31.64 10.16
N ARG A 1028 49.91 -32.25 9.97
CA ARG A 1028 49.04 -32.65 11.08
C ARG A 1028 49.70 -33.63 12.07
N ARG A 1029 49.82 -33.23 13.33
CA ARG A 1029 50.31 -34.06 14.44
C ARG A 1029 49.38 -35.26 14.67
N ARG A 1030 49.96 -36.41 15.02
CA ARG A 1030 49.18 -37.56 15.49
C ARG A 1030 49.16 -37.57 17.01
N MET A 1031 47.96 -37.72 17.58
CA MET A 1031 47.81 -38.10 18.98
C MET A 1031 48.67 -39.34 19.28
N VAL A 1032 49.44 -39.28 20.37
CA VAL A 1032 50.26 -40.38 20.93
C VAL A 1032 51.50 -40.81 20.10
N VAL A 1033 51.79 -40.25 18.92
CA VAL A 1033 53.00 -40.61 18.13
C VAL A 1033 53.64 -39.39 17.45
N PRO A 1034 54.97 -39.15 17.57
CA PRO A 1034 55.67 -38.03 16.91
C PRO A 1034 55.89 -38.24 15.40
N ILE A 1035 54.83 -38.60 14.67
CA ILE A 1035 54.82 -38.75 13.20
C ILE A 1035 53.73 -37.83 12.65
N HIS A 1036 54.13 -36.72 12.05
CA HIS A 1036 53.24 -35.81 11.35
C HIS A 1036 52.67 -36.47 10.08
N LYS A 1037 51.34 -36.49 9.91
CA LYS A 1037 50.70 -36.86 8.64
C LYS A 1037 50.55 -35.57 7.82
N LYS A 1038 51.46 -35.32 6.88
CA LYS A 1038 51.29 -34.25 5.89
C LYS A 1038 49.97 -34.45 5.14
N TRP A 1039 49.10 -33.46 5.20
CA TRP A 1039 47.96 -33.28 4.29
C TRP A 1039 48.38 -32.23 3.27
N GLU A 1040 47.98 -32.39 2.02
CA GLU A 1040 48.48 -31.56 0.91
C GLU A 1040 47.35 -31.33 -0.11
N ALA A 1041 47.09 -30.05 -0.39
CA ALA A 1041 46.25 -29.57 -1.49
C ALA A 1041 47.16 -29.04 -2.60
N GLY A 1042 46.70 -29.17 -3.85
CA GLY A 1042 47.35 -28.56 -5.01
C GLY A 1042 47.06 -27.06 -5.10
N ALA A 1043 46.59 -26.62 -6.28
CA ALA A 1043 46.19 -25.24 -6.51
C ALA A 1043 45.21 -24.75 -5.43
N THR A 1044 45.63 -23.72 -4.71
CA THR A 1044 44.91 -23.17 -3.56
C THR A 1044 44.89 -21.65 -3.69
N ARG A 1045 43.71 -21.05 -3.84
CA ARG A 1045 43.58 -19.59 -3.81
C ARG A 1045 43.63 -19.13 -2.36
N ILE A 1046 44.53 -18.20 -2.07
CA ILE A 1046 44.78 -17.66 -0.73
C ILE A 1046 44.52 -16.17 -0.78
N GLN A 1047 43.73 -15.69 0.18
CA GLN A 1047 43.38 -14.30 0.34
C GLN A 1047 43.67 -13.85 1.78
N ILE A 1048 44.18 -12.63 1.94
CA ILE A 1048 44.27 -11.96 3.24
C ILE A 1048 43.31 -10.79 3.24
N VAL A 1049 42.43 -10.75 4.22
CA VAL A 1049 41.41 -9.70 4.39
C VAL A 1049 41.49 -9.06 5.78
N GLN A 1050 41.10 -7.80 5.92
CA GLN A 1050 41.20 -7.06 7.18
C GLN A 1050 40.00 -6.15 7.46
N GLN A 1051 39.49 -6.21 8.69
CA GLN A 1051 38.51 -5.28 9.26
C GLN A 1051 38.99 -4.88 10.66
N ASP A 1052 38.90 -3.60 11.02
CA ASP A 1052 39.22 -3.04 12.35
C ASP A 1052 40.58 -3.49 12.93
N GLY A 1053 41.58 -3.59 12.05
CA GLY A 1053 42.93 -4.07 12.36
C GLY A 1053 43.08 -5.60 12.43
N VAL A 1054 41.97 -6.35 12.56
CA VAL A 1054 41.95 -7.81 12.61
C VAL A 1054 42.11 -8.40 11.21
N ALA A 1055 43.21 -9.12 10.99
CA ALA A 1055 43.48 -9.83 9.74
C ALA A 1055 42.93 -11.27 9.77
N GLN A 1056 42.45 -11.75 8.62
CA GLN A 1056 42.05 -13.14 8.40
C GLN A 1056 42.73 -13.71 7.15
N MET A 1057 43.06 -14.99 7.18
CA MET A 1057 43.45 -15.77 6.01
C MET A 1057 42.27 -16.64 5.56
N LEU A 1058 41.89 -16.51 4.29
CA LEU A 1058 40.95 -17.40 3.61
C LEU A 1058 41.73 -18.27 2.62
N ALA A 1059 41.45 -19.57 2.60
CA ALA A 1059 42.06 -20.52 1.67
C ALA A 1059 40.96 -21.37 1.00
N PHE A 1060 40.92 -21.33 -0.33
CA PHE A 1060 39.96 -22.07 -1.15
C PHE A 1060 40.68 -23.15 -1.95
N PHE A 1061 40.24 -24.40 -1.79
CA PHE A 1061 40.88 -25.56 -2.40
C PHE A 1061 40.15 -26.00 -3.66
N GLU A 1062 40.93 -26.38 -4.68
CA GLU A 1062 40.47 -27.16 -5.82
C GLU A 1062 40.47 -28.66 -5.44
N ASP A 1063 41.61 -29.32 -5.59
CA ASP A 1063 41.79 -30.75 -5.33
C ASP A 1063 42.37 -30.99 -3.93
N PHE A 1064 41.48 -31.00 -2.94
CA PHE A 1064 41.81 -31.42 -1.58
C PHE A 1064 40.76 -32.40 -1.05
N SER A 1065 41.21 -33.57 -0.62
CA SER A 1065 40.37 -34.69 -0.17
C SER A 1065 39.83 -34.53 1.26
N HIS A 1066 40.24 -33.49 1.98
CA HIS A 1066 39.82 -33.23 3.35
C HIS A 1066 38.88 -32.02 3.49
N GLY A 1067 38.74 -31.17 2.48
CA GLY A 1067 37.68 -30.15 2.44
C GLY A 1067 37.84 -29.13 1.32
N LYS A 1068 36.87 -28.21 1.16
CA LYS A 1068 36.83 -27.26 0.02
C LYS A 1068 37.21 -25.82 0.35
N CYS A 1069 37.28 -25.43 1.63
CA CYS A 1069 37.86 -24.17 2.09
C CYS A 1069 38.24 -24.22 3.58
N MET A 1070 38.93 -23.18 4.05
CA MET A 1070 39.05 -22.81 5.46
C MET A 1070 39.25 -21.29 5.58
N GLY A 1071 38.84 -20.71 6.71
CA GLY A 1071 39.07 -19.30 7.04
C GLY A 1071 39.40 -19.16 8.52
N PHE A 1072 40.40 -18.34 8.87
CA PHE A 1072 40.84 -18.16 10.26
C PHE A 1072 41.55 -16.82 10.50
N HIS A 1073 41.49 -16.34 11.74
CA HIS A 1073 42.20 -15.13 12.18
C HIS A 1073 43.72 -15.30 12.18
N LEU A 1074 44.44 -14.30 11.67
CA LEU A 1074 45.87 -14.12 11.87
C LEU A 1074 46.11 -13.11 13.00
N LYS A 1075 47.19 -13.30 13.77
CA LYS A 1075 47.50 -12.47 14.95
C LYS A 1075 48.94 -11.98 14.93
N GLY A 1076 49.19 -10.81 15.53
CA GLY A 1076 50.54 -10.28 15.75
C GLY A 1076 51.44 -11.14 16.65
N THR A 1077 50.90 -12.21 17.23
CA THR A 1077 51.63 -13.22 18.02
C THR A 1077 52.07 -14.44 17.20
N ASP A 1078 51.60 -14.58 15.96
CA ASP A 1078 51.86 -15.76 15.14
C ASP A 1078 53.30 -15.78 14.63
N VAL A 1079 53.86 -16.97 14.42
CA VAL A 1079 55.26 -17.14 14.00
C VAL A 1079 55.31 -17.58 12.53
N TYR A 1080 55.91 -16.73 11.71
CA TYR A 1080 56.07 -16.95 10.28
C TYR A 1080 57.55 -17.16 9.91
N GLU A 1081 57.83 -18.13 9.03
CA GLU A 1081 59.19 -18.47 8.56
C GLU A 1081 59.21 -18.56 7.02
N THR A 1082 60.15 -17.89 6.33
CA THR A 1082 60.35 -18.10 4.89
C THR A 1082 61.38 -19.18 4.59
N PHE A 1083 61.12 -19.94 3.53
CA PHE A 1083 62.08 -20.90 2.97
C PHE A 1083 62.08 -20.85 1.43
N GLY A 1084 63.13 -21.36 0.81
CA GLY A 1084 63.23 -21.47 -0.64
C GLY A 1084 64.27 -22.52 -1.03
N LYS A 1085 63.92 -23.38 -1.99
CA LYS A 1085 64.83 -24.42 -2.52
C LYS A 1085 64.39 -24.84 -3.92
N ALA A 1086 65.35 -25.00 -4.83
CA ALA A 1086 65.13 -25.47 -6.21
C ALA A 1086 63.99 -24.71 -6.95
N GLY A 1087 64.05 -23.37 -6.95
CA GLY A 1087 63.09 -22.50 -7.64
C GLY A 1087 61.78 -22.25 -6.89
N LYS A 1088 61.33 -23.16 -6.02
CA LYS A 1088 60.11 -22.96 -5.21
C LYS A 1088 60.39 -22.11 -3.98
N SER A 1089 59.48 -21.16 -3.72
CA SER A 1089 59.53 -20.22 -2.60
C SER A 1089 58.32 -20.42 -1.70
N GLY A 1090 58.52 -20.50 -0.39
CA GLY A 1090 57.45 -20.84 0.54
C GLY A 1090 57.45 -20.04 1.85
N LEU A 1091 56.28 -20.06 2.46
CA LEU A 1091 55.97 -19.48 3.76
C LEU A 1091 55.47 -20.59 4.67
N LYS A 1092 55.99 -20.66 5.88
CA LYS A 1092 55.51 -21.56 6.94
C LYS A 1092 54.89 -20.74 8.06
N LEU A 1093 53.71 -21.13 8.51
CA LEU A 1093 53.09 -20.63 9.73
C LEU A 1093 53.29 -21.71 10.80
N VAL A 1094 53.96 -21.38 11.90
CA VAL A 1094 54.33 -22.34 12.96
C VAL A 1094 53.25 -22.37 14.03
N ASP A 1095 52.79 -23.57 14.41
CA ASP A 1095 51.70 -23.79 15.39
C ASP A 1095 50.41 -22.99 15.11
N ALA A 1096 50.06 -22.85 13.82
CA ALA A 1096 48.92 -22.06 13.36
C ALA A 1096 47.60 -22.67 13.86
N LYS A 1097 46.65 -21.81 14.26
CA LYS A 1097 45.38 -22.20 14.90
C LYS A 1097 44.23 -21.98 13.94
N PHE A 1098 43.57 -23.06 13.52
CA PHE A 1098 42.60 -23.02 12.43
C PHE A 1098 41.45 -24.04 12.62
N PRO A 1099 40.29 -23.83 11.99
CA PRO A 1099 39.24 -24.84 11.89
C PRO A 1099 39.61 -25.88 10.82
N LEU A 1100 39.27 -27.15 11.05
CA LEU A 1100 39.51 -28.20 10.03
C LEU A 1100 38.64 -27.94 8.79
N PRO A 1101 39.20 -28.02 7.57
CA PRO A 1101 38.42 -28.05 6.34
C PRO A 1101 37.33 -29.13 6.39
N LYS A 1102 36.15 -28.80 5.87
CA LYS A 1102 34.98 -29.67 5.85
C LYS A 1102 34.81 -30.35 4.50
N MET A 1103 34.56 -31.66 4.52
CA MET A 1103 34.23 -32.41 3.32
C MET A 1103 32.78 -32.16 2.91
N LEU A 1104 32.56 -31.81 1.64
CA LEU A 1104 31.24 -31.85 1.03
C LEU A 1104 30.85 -33.33 0.82
N PRO A 1105 29.67 -33.80 1.27
CA PRO A 1105 29.23 -35.17 1.02
C PRO A 1105 29.05 -35.43 -0.48
N ALA A 1106 29.34 -36.66 -0.91
CA ALA A 1106 28.99 -37.10 -2.26
C ALA A 1106 27.47 -37.01 -2.47
N ASP A 1107 27.06 -36.72 -3.71
CA ASP A 1107 25.67 -36.59 -4.15
C ASP A 1107 24.80 -35.53 -3.43
N GLN A 1108 25.40 -34.65 -2.61
CA GLN A 1108 24.72 -33.52 -1.95
C GLN A 1108 25.29 -32.17 -2.41
N ASP A 1109 24.72 -31.65 -3.49
CA ASP A 1109 25.12 -30.40 -4.15
C ASP A 1109 24.27 -29.18 -3.75
N GLY A 1110 23.21 -29.35 -2.95
CA GLY A 1110 22.30 -28.27 -2.57
C GLY A 1110 22.98 -27.11 -1.82
N ALA A 1111 22.56 -25.87 -2.11
CA ALA A 1111 23.22 -24.62 -1.72
C ALA A 1111 23.57 -24.53 -0.23
N GLN A 1112 22.66 -24.93 0.68
CA GLN A 1112 22.92 -24.92 2.13
C GLN A 1112 24.06 -25.88 2.52
N VAL A 1113 24.03 -27.13 2.05
CA VAL A 1113 25.06 -28.14 2.34
C VAL A 1113 26.41 -27.70 1.77
N ALA A 1114 26.42 -27.09 0.58
CA ALA A 1114 27.61 -26.48 0.01
C ALA A 1114 28.13 -25.29 0.83
N ALA A 1115 27.25 -24.43 1.33
CA ALA A 1115 27.61 -23.28 2.16
C ALA A 1115 28.17 -23.65 3.54
N ASP A 1116 27.90 -24.87 4.01
CA ASP A 1116 28.44 -25.38 5.28
C ASP A 1116 29.78 -26.11 5.13
N ALA A 1117 30.20 -26.46 3.90
CA ALA A 1117 31.44 -27.20 3.62
C ALA A 1117 32.43 -26.54 2.64
N ALA A 1118 31.99 -25.56 1.82
CA ALA A 1118 32.77 -24.97 0.73
C ALA A 1118 32.78 -23.43 0.68
N PHE A 1119 32.10 -22.76 1.61
CA PHE A 1119 32.05 -21.29 1.74
C PHE A 1119 32.55 -20.86 3.13
N THR A 1120 33.10 -19.65 3.22
CA THR A 1120 33.63 -19.04 4.46
C THR A 1120 32.77 -17.85 4.90
N CYS A 1121 32.57 -17.73 6.22
CA CYS A 1121 32.03 -16.53 6.87
C CYS A 1121 33.19 -15.69 7.41
N LEU A 1122 33.10 -14.36 7.30
CA LEU A 1122 34.16 -13.41 7.69
C LEU A 1122 33.81 -12.68 8.99
N ASP A 1123 32.54 -12.36 9.20
CA ASP A 1123 31.99 -11.69 10.39
C ASP A 1123 31.94 -12.60 11.63
N LEU A 1124 31.73 -13.91 11.43
CA LEU A 1124 31.78 -14.94 12.47
C LEU A 1124 32.58 -16.16 11.99
N PRO A 1125 33.91 -16.06 11.87
CA PRO A 1125 34.75 -17.14 11.38
C PRO A 1125 34.79 -18.30 12.39
N GLU A 1126 34.99 -19.51 11.88
CA GLU A 1126 34.85 -20.73 12.67
C GLU A 1126 35.96 -20.88 13.74
N LEU A 1127 35.56 -21.33 14.93
CA LEU A 1127 36.47 -21.47 16.08
C LEU A 1127 37.59 -22.48 15.77
N PRO A 1128 38.86 -22.16 16.06
CA PRO A 1128 39.98 -23.04 15.76
C PRO A 1128 39.98 -24.26 16.69
N GLY A 1129 39.80 -25.44 16.11
CA GLY A 1129 39.75 -26.72 16.82
C GLY A 1129 41.08 -27.50 16.82
N GLU A 1130 42.04 -27.10 16.01
CA GLU A 1130 43.36 -27.75 15.85
C GLU A 1130 44.49 -26.71 15.87
N HIS A 1131 45.73 -27.18 16.10
CA HIS A 1131 46.93 -26.37 15.92
C HIS A 1131 48.12 -27.18 15.39
N ASP A 1132 48.60 -26.79 14.20
CA ASP A 1132 49.64 -27.48 13.43
C ASP A 1132 50.46 -26.49 12.58
N ASP A 1133 51.61 -26.94 12.08
CA ASP A 1133 52.39 -26.16 11.12
C ASP A 1133 51.71 -26.16 9.73
N LEU A 1134 51.39 -24.97 9.20
CA LEU A 1134 50.92 -24.78 7.84
C LEU A 1134 52.08 -24.39 6.93
N THR A 1135 52.07 -24.87 5.68
CA THR A 1135 53.12 -24.64 4.68
C THR A 1135 52.50 -24.26 3.34
N ILE A 1136 52.82 -23.07 2.86
CA ILE A 1136 52.33 -22.49 1.60
C ILE A 1136 53.50 -22.40 0.63
N ILE A 1137 53.34 -22.83 -0.63
CA ILE A 1137 54.42 -22.83 -1.64
C ILE A 1137 53.97 -22.18 -2.94
N PHE A 1138 54.75 -21.20 -3.39
CA PHE A 1138 54.58 -20.47 -4.65
C PHE A 1138 55.67 -20.84 -5.65
N GLU A 1139 55.36 -20.68 -6.94
CA GLU A 1139 56.33 -20.80 -8.03
C GLU A 1139 57.20 -19.54 -8.17
N SER A 1140 56.70 -18.39 -7.71
CA SER A 1140 57.39 -17.10 -7.75
C SER A 1140 57.80 -16.62 -6.35
N GLU A 1141 59.07 -16.22 -6.21
CA GLU A 1141 59.57 -15.56 -4.99
C GLU A 1141 58.82 -14.25 -4.72
N ALA A 1142 58.52 -13.47 -5.77
CA ALA A 1142 57.76 -12.23 -5.64
C ALA A 1142 56.31 -12.44 -5.17
N GLU A 1143 55.72 -13.62 -5.37
CA GLU A 1143 54.36 -13.91 -4.90
C GLU A 1143 54.32 -14.31 -3.42
N ARG A 1144 55.34 -15.05 -2.94
CA ARG A 1144 55.61 -15.22 -1.51
C ARG A 1144 55.77 -13.85 -0.83
N ASP A 1145 56.56 -12.97 -1.44
CA ASP A 1145 56.91 -11.69 -0.80
C ASP A 1145 55.75 -10.69 -0.79
N ARG A 1146 54.83 -10.75 -1.78
CA ARG A 1146 53.53 -10.06 -1.69
C ARG A 1146 52.69 -10.55 -0.51
N LEU A 1147 52.62 -11.87 -0.27
CA LEU A 1147 51.88 -12.41 0.88
C LEU A 1147 52.52 -11.98 2.20
N VAL A 1148 53.85 -12.07 2.30
CA VAL A 1148 54.65 -11.69 3.48
C VAL A 1148 54.42 -10.22 3.87
N ALA A 1149 54.26 -9.31 2.91
CA ALA A 1149 54.00 -7.90 3.16
C ALA A 1149 52.63 -7.61 3.82
N CYS A 1150 51.69 -8.57 3.80
CA CYS A 1150 50.33 -8.42 4.30
C CYS A 1150 50.09 -9.13 5.65
N LEU A 1151 51.14 -9.69 6.29
CA LEU A 1151 51.00 -10.45 7.54
C LEU A 1151 51.10 -9.55 8.78
N PRO A 1152 50.33 -9.84 9.86
CA PRO A 1152 50.29 -9.00 11.07
C PRO A 1152 51.51 -9.14 12.00
N ALA A 1153 52.49 -9.98 11.66
CA ALA A 1153 53.69 -10.23 12.47
C ALA A 1153 54.95 -10.36 11.58
N PRO A 1154 56.15 -9.99 12.07
CA PRO A 1154 57.37 -10.03 11.28
C PRO A 1154 57.82 -11.45 10.95
N VAL A 1155 58.18 -11.68 9.69
CA VAL A 1155 58.56 -13.01 9.18
C VAL A 1155 60.05 -13.28 9.37
N LYS A 1156 60.39 -14.43 9.94
CA LYS A 1156 61.77 -14.90 10.12
C LYS A 1156 62.32 -15.40 8.79
N GLY A 1157 63.37 -14.74 8.29
CA GLY A 1157 64.03 -15.13 7.05
C GLY A 1157 65.09 -16.22 7.24
N SER A 1158 65.18 -17.15 6.29
CA SER A 1158 66.37 -18.00 6.12
C SER A 1158 67.59 -17.12 5.86
N SER A 1159 68.50 -17.03 6.84
CA SER A 1159 69.64 -16.09 6.82
C SER A 1159 70.64 -16.40 5.70
N ARG A 1160 70.64 -15.58 4.63
CA ARG A 1160 71.80 -15.48 3.75
C ARG A 1160 72.89 -14.71 4.51
N LEU A 1161 73.98 -15.41 4.85
CA LEU A 1161 75.17 -14.79 5.44
C LEU A 1161 75.70 -13.68 4.51
N PRO A 1162 76.08 -12.49 5.02
CA PRO A 1162 76.67 -11.46 4.19
C PRO A 1162 78.08 -11.88 3.74
N ASN A 1163 78.35 -11.81 2.44
CA ASN A 1163 79.66 -12.14 1.90
C ASN A 1163 80.76 -11.25 2.50
N LEU A 1164 81.85 -11.89 2.96
CA LEU A 1164 83.07 -11.21 3.38
C LEU A 1164 83.63 -10.37 2.22
N LYS A 1165 83.78 -9.06 2.42
CA LYS A 1165 84.49 -8.19 1.48
C LYS A 1165 85.97 -8.60 1.45
N LEU A 1166 86.44 -9.12 0.32
CA LEU A 1166 87.88 -9.17 0.05
C LEU A 1166 88.45 -7.74 0.07
N LYS A 1167 89.59 -7.58 0.74
CA LYS A 1167 90.32 -6.32 0.87
C LYS A 1167 91.33 -6.22 -0.28
N GLY A 1168 91.40 -5.05 -0.91
CA GLY A 1168 92.04 -4.88 -2.21
C GLY A 1168 93.58 -4.88 -2.26
N ARG A 1169 94.05 -5.03 -3.50
CA ARG A 1169 95.39 -4.86 -4.09
C ARG A 1169 95.14 -4.54 -5.57
N ASP A 1170 95.88 -3.70 -6.28
CA ASP A 1170 96.90 -2.70 -5.93
C ASP A 1170 96.40 -1.34 -6.52
N LYS A 1171 96.83 -0.13 -6.14
CA LYS A 1171 98.15 0.53 -6.18
C LYS A 1171 98.71 0.72 -7.60
N GLU A 1172 98.95 2.00 -7.92
CA GLU A 1172 99.36 2.62 -9.21
C GLU A 1172 98.29 2.59 -10.33
#